data_AF-A0AAY4CQT2-F1
#
_entry.id   AF-A0AAY4CQT2-F1
#
_cell.length_a   1.000
_cell.length_b   1.000
_cell.length_c   1.000
_cell.angle_alpha   90.00
_cell.angle_beta   90.00
_cell.angle_gamma   90.00
#
_symmetry.space_group_name_H-M   'P 1'
#
loop_
_entity.id
_entity.type
_entity.pdbx_description
1 polymer ?
#
loop_
_entity_poly.entity_id
_entity_poly.type
_entity_poly.pdbx_seq_one_letter_code
_entity_poly.pdbx_strand_id
1 'polypeptide(L)'
;MARNTSLYFRVVEGRGLPAKDVSGTSDPYCIVKVDHEVVARTATVWKNLNPFWGEEYTLHLPMGFHTLSFYVMDEDTIGHDDVIGKISLSKEAIAAHPKGLDSWQNLTRVDPDEEVQGEIHLGLELQKEAQRTCIRCHVIQARDLAPRDISGTSDPFTRILYNNHSAETSIIKKTRFPHWGETLELWLDQGEEEVGGAVTLEVWDWDMVGKNDFLGKVEIPFSSLLRSPLMQGWFRLLPLGNAEDDAGGKLGGLRLKVRLAEERILPSLFYQPLIDLLVEPVISPVEDPSTLTLLEEVTMVESRQDVAMTLVKIYLGQGLVVPFLDYLNTREVNHTSDPNTLFRSNSLASKAMEQFMKAVGMLYLHEVLKPIINRIFEEKKYIELDPCKIDMNRCRRISFKGSASEVEVRESSVGLLQAYLSSIMEAIAGSVAQCPPVMRVVFKQLHKRVEEQFPDSHHEDVKYLAISGFFFLRFFAPAILTPKLFHLRDHHADTRISRTLLLLAKALQSVGNLGLQLGHGKEQWMAPLHPIILRSVASVKDFLDKLIDVDHDSVSEVPQRAVFLPSVTVKEGFLQKYKAEGPQLLKRFAFKKRYFWLSSETLSYGKTPDWQLRSSIPVPCICAVERVDENAFQLQNVMQVVTQDNEGQLRTMYLQCKNVNELNQWLSAIRKASIYNERMLPSFHPGASRSAKWTCCLQADRAAPGCSRTHSAVTLGDWSDPLDPDAEAQIIYKQLLQGREKLRSVCVCVCVCFYANAVLHLFIFHLSLHSLSTRSSDRCSFDVGTCT
;
A
#
# COMPACT_ATOMS: atom_id res chain seq x y z
N MET A 1 15.03 18.10 -7.06
CA MET A 1 15.14 16.62 -7.13
C MET A 1 14.49 16.08 -5.88
N ALA A 2 13.44 15.29 -6.03
CA ALA A 2 12.78 14.65 -4.90
C ALA A 2 13.49 13.33 -4.60
N ARG A 3 13.75 13.04 -3.31
CA ARG A 3 14.09 11.69 -2.87
C ARG A 3 12.78 10.98 -2.59
N ASN A 4 12.54 9.88 -3.31
CA ASN A 4 11.40 9.02 -3.04
C ASN A 4 11.91 7.72 -2.42
N THR A 5 11.39 7.38 -1.25
CA THR A 5 11.67 6.09 -0.62
C THR A 5 10.41 5.25 -0.75
N SER A 6 10.48 4.16 -1.51
CA SER A 6 9.39 3.22 -1.66
C SER A 6 9.72 1.92 -0.93
N LEU A 7 8.79 1.44 -0.11
CA LEU A 7 8.92 0.21 0.66
C LEU A 7 7.86 -0.78 0.19
N TYR A 8 8.32 -1.91 -0.34
CA TYR A 8 7.48 -3.00 -0.78
C TYR A 8 7.58 -4.11 0.24
N PHE A 9 6.46 -4.60 0.75
CA PHE A 9 6.49 -5.76 1.63
C PHE A 9 5.30 -6.67 1.45
N ARG A 10 5.53 -7.95 1.71
CA ARG A 10 4.52 -9.00 1.68
C ARG A 10 4.58 -9.81 2.96
N VAL A 11 3.44 -9.87 3.64
CA VAL A 11 3.23 -10.77 4.78
C VAL A 11 2.71 -12.08 4.21
N VAL A 12 3.61 -13.07 4.07
CA VAL A 12 3.29 -14.30 3.33
C VAL A 12 2.51 -15.27 4.21
N GLU A 13 3.15 -15.83 5.22
CA GLU A 13 2.60 -16.87 6.08
C GLU A 13 3.29 -16.88 7.44
N GLY A 14 2.58 -17.37 8.45
CA GLY A 14 3.08 -17.63 9.79
C GLY A 14 3.27 -19.12 10.02
N ARG A 15 4.17 -19.50 10.93
CA ARG A 15 4.36 -20.88 11.36
C ARG A 15 4.52 -20.99 12.86
N GLY A 16 3.98 -22.05 13.44
CA GLY A 16 4.21 -22.42 14.83
C GLY A 16 3.80 -21.34 15.83
N LEU A 17 2.74 -20.59 15.54
CA LEU A 17 2.24 -19.58 16.47
C LEU A 17 1.70 -20.26 17.74
N PRO A 18 1.86 -19.65 18.93
CA PRO A 18 1.29 -20.17 20.16
C PRO A 18 -0.23 -20.08 20.13
N ALA A 19 -0.92 -21.06 20.72
CA ALA A 19 -2.35 -20.98 20.96
C ALA A 19 -2.62 -20.05 22.16
N LYS A 20 -3.38 -18.98 21.95
CA LYS A 20 -3.84 -18.10 23.04
C LYS A 20 -5.31 -18.35 23.40
N ASP A 21 -6.10 -18.90 22.48
CA ASP A 21 -7.49 -19.25 22.78
C ASP A 21 -7.60 -20.48 23.69
N VAL A 22 -8.66 -20.49 24.50
CA VAL A 22 -9.13 -21.68 25.25
C VAL A 22 -9.41 -22.87 24.32
N SER A 23 -9.66 -22.60 23.03
CA SER A 23 -9.90 -23.62 22.01
C SER A 23 -8.65 -24.40 21.56
N GLY A 24 -7.46 -23.99 22.00
CA GLY A 24 -6.18 -24.58 21.59
C GLY A 24 -5.68 -24.10 20.23
N THR A 25 -6.22 -22.99 19.72
CA THR A 25 -5.76 -22.29 18.52
C THR A 25 -5.55 -20.81 18.79
N SER A 26 -5.32 -20.03 17.73
CA SER A 26 -5.37 -18.58 17.70
C SER A 26 -6.07 -18.15 16.41
N ASP A 27 -6.57 -16.92 16.40
CA ASP A 27 -7.16 -16.19 15.28
C ASP A 27 -6.18 -15.10 14.77
N PRO A 28 -5.00 -15.47 14.24
CA PRO A 28 -3.93 -14.51 14.03
C PRO A 28 -4.16 -13.51 12.89
N TYR A 29 -3.73 -12.28 13.13
CA TYR A 29 -3.56 -11.24 12.11
C TYR A 29 -2.27 -10.45 12.38
N CYS A 30 -1.81 -9.69 11.37
CA CYS A 30 -0.60 -8.89 11.47
C CYS A 30 -0.93 -7.40 11.42
N ILE A 31 -0.37 -6.61 12.34
CA ILE A 31 -0.32 -5.15 12.26
C ILE A 31 1.07 -4.75 11.80
N VAL A 32 1.15 -3.95 10.74
CA VAL A 32 2.41 -3.43 10.23
C VAL A 32 2.54 -1.96 10.63
N LYS A 33 3.66 -1.59 11.22
CA LYS A 33 4.00 -0.22 11.59
C LYS A 33 5.26 0.25 10.84
N VAL A 34 5.22 1.46 10.30
CA VAL A 34 6.44 2.19 9.90
C VAL A 34 6.71 3.22 10.96
N ASP A 35 7.87 3.09 11.60
CA ASP A 35 8.19 3.75 12.86
C ASP A 35 7.08 3.51 13.91
N HIS A 36 6.26 4.51 14.20
CA HIS A 36 5.14 4.43 15.16
C HIS A 36 3.76 4.42 14.47
N GLU A 37 3.71 4.65 13.16
CA GLU A 37 2.46 4.73 12.42
C GLU A 37 2.03 3.34 11.93
N VAL A 38 0.86 2.86 12.38
CA VAL A 38 0.25 1.65 11.81
C VAL A 38 -0.07 1.90 10.34
N VAL A 39 0.53 1.18 9.41
CA VAL A 39 0.34 1.39 7.96
C VAL A 39 -0.58 0.36 7.33
N ALA A 40 -0.67 -0.83 7.91
CA ALA A 40 -1.50 -1.91 7.39
C ALA A 40 -1.94 -2.88 8.48
N ARG A 41 -3.06 -3.57 8.25
CA ARG A 41 -3.51 -4.73 9.03
C ARG A 41 -3.94 -5.85 8.09
N THR A 42 -3.39 -7.06 8.26
CA THR A 42 -3.85 -8.22 7.47
C THR A 42 -5.24 -8.68 7.91
N ALA A 43 -5.87 -9.54 7.11
CA ALA A 43 -7.08 -10.22 7.57
C ALA A 43 -6.75 -11.25 8.63
N THR A 44 -7.75 -11.49 9.46
CA THR A 44 -7.74 -12.49 10.53
C THR A 44 -7.93 -13.87 9.93
N VAL A 45 -7.02 -14.77 10.27
CA VAL A 45 -7.11 -16.17 9.86
C VAL A 45 -7.59 -16.98 11.06
N TRP A 46 -8.89 -17.27 11.10
CA TRP A 46 -9.52 -17.91 12.25
C TRP A 46 -9.00 -19.33 12.49
N LYS A 47 -8.68 -19.65 13.75
CA LYS A 47 -8.35 -20.95 14.34
C LYS A 47 -7.19 -21.65 13.63
N ASN A 48 -6.09 -20.93 13.45
CA ASN A 48 -4.95 -21.40 12.68
C ASN A 48 -3.62 -20.92 13.25
N LEU A 49 -2.75 -21.86 13.65
CA LEU A 49 -1.40 -21.58 14.15
C LEU A 49 -0.34 -21.46 13.04
N ASN A 50 -0.74 -21.74 11.79
CA ASN A 50 0.09 -21.61 10.59
C ASN A 50 -0.68 -20.84 9.49
N PRO A 51 -1.02 -19.57 9.75
CA PRO A 51 -1.86 -18.78 8.86
C PRO A 51 -1.15 -18.44 7.55
N PHE A 52 -1.90 -18.44 6.44
CA PHE A 52 -1.45 -17.86 5.17
C PHE A 52 -2.24 -16.58 4.91
N TRP A 53 -1.55 -15.45 4.82
CA TRP A 53 -2.15 -14.16 4.47
C TRP A 53 -1.89 -13.82 3.00
N GLY A 54 -0.63 -13.91 2.57
CA GLY A 54 -0.21 -13.61 1.20
C GLY A 54 -0.40 -12.15 0.79
N GLU A 55 -0.62 -11.24 1.74
CA GLU A 55 -0.98 -9.83 1.51
C GLU A 55 0.25 -8.97 1.23
N GLU A 56 0.17 -8.12 0.20
CA GLU A 56 1.25 -7.29 -0.29
C GLU A 56 0.86 -5.80 -0.21
N TYR A 57 1.83 -4.98 0.14
CA TYR A 57 1.68 -3.55 0.36
C TYR A 57 2.87 -2.82 -0.25
N THR A 58 2.58 -1.67 -0.86
CA THR A 58 3.59 -0.71 -1.30
C THR A 58 3.38 0.58 -0.51
N LEU A 59 4.44 1.16 0.04
CA LEU A 59 4.40 2.44 0.74
C LEU A 59 5.34 3.44 0.06
N HIS A 60 4.90 4.68 -0.05
CA HIS A 60 5.78 5.81 -0.37
C HIS A 60 6.08 6.60 0.91
N LEU A 61 7.36 6.89 1.13
CA LEU A 61 7.94 7.44 2.35
C LEU A 61 8.95 8.57 1.99
N PRO A 62 8.50 9.74 1.49
CA PRO A 62 9.40 10.83 1.06
C PRO A 62 10.33 11.34 2.17
N MET A 63 9.95 11.19 3.44
CA MET A 63 10.76 11.55 4.60
C MET A 63 11.68 10.41 5.10
N GLY A 64 11.67 9.27 4.43
CA GLY A 64 12.31 8.04 4.90
C GLY A 64 11.56 7.40 6.09
N PHE A 65 12.21 6.42 6.71
CA PHE A 65 11.76 5.73 7.91
C PHE A 65 12.98 5.15 8.63
N HIS A 66 12.81 4.71 9.87
CA HIS A 66 13.88 4.08 10.64
C HIS A 66 13.60 2.58 10.82
N THR A 67 12.36 2.23 11.17
CA THR A 67 12.00 0.84 11.47
C THR A 67 10.70 0.43 10.78
N LEU A 68 10.67 -0.78 10.22
CA LEU A 68 9.46 -1.48 9.78
C LEU A 68 9.18 -2.61 10.76
N SER A 69 8.04 -2.56 11.46
CA SER A 69 7.67 -3.54 12.48
C SER A 69 6.42 -4.33 12.08
N PHE A 70 6.44 -5.63 12.32
CA PHE A 70 5.31 -6.55 12.11
C PHE A 70 4.92 -7.14 13.47
N TYR A 71 3.71 -6.84 13.94
CA TYR A 71 3.15 -7.41 15.16
C TYR A 71 2.16 -8.49 14.77
N VAL A 72 2.32 -9.67 15.33
CA VAL A 72 1.31 -10.73 15.23
C VAL A 72 0.41 -10.62 16.45
N MET A 73 -0.88 -10.48 16.17
CA MET A 73 -1.94 -10.33 17.16
C MET A 73 -2.87 -11.54 17.08
N ASP A 74 -3.51 -11.89 18.19
CA ASP A 74 -4.65 -12.78 18.24
C ASP A 74 -5.95 -11.96 18.32
N GLU A 75 -6.93 -12.22 17.46
CA GLU A 75 -8.20 -11.48 17.49
C GLU A 75 -9.18 -12.10 18.49
N ASP A 76 -9.43 -11.40 19.59
CA ASP A 76 -10.32 -11.89 20.63
C ASP A 76 -11.76 -11.39 20.44
N THR A 77 -12.72 -12.30 20.51
CA THR A 77 -14.15 -11.93 20.40
C THR A 77 -14.62 -11.06 21.57
N ILE A 78 -13.94 -11.14 22.72
CA ILE A 78 -14.24 -10.37 23.94
C ILE A 78 -12.92 -10.01 24.61
N GLY A 79 -12.57 -8.72 24.63
CA GLY A 79 -11.36 -8.22 25.30
C GLY A 79 -10.50 -7.36 24.38
N HIS A 80 -9.23 -7.21 24.76
CA HIS A 80 -8.19 -6.62 23.90
C HIS A 80 -7.39 -7.76 23.27
N ASP A 81 -7.15 -7.65 21.97
CA ASP A 81 -6.37 -8.60 21.19
C ASP A 81 -4.98 -8.84 21.80
N ASP A 82 -4.64 -10.11 22.02
CA ASP A 82 -3.37 -10.52 22.60
C ASP A 82 -2.21 -10.37 21.60
N VAL A 83 -1.09 -9.77 22.06
CA VAL A 83 0.14 -9.75 21.26
C VAL A 83 0.81 -11.14 21.33
N ILE A 84 1.00 -11.76 20.17
CA ILE A 84 1.73 -13.01 20.03
C ILE A 84 3.24 -12.74 19.99
N GLY A 85 3.66 -11.76 19.20
CA GLY A 85 5.07 -11.37 19.06
C GLY A 85 5.29 -10.30 18.00
N LYS A 86 6.54 -9.88 17.84
CA LYS A 86 6.94 -8.82 16.90
C LYS A 86 8.17 -9.22 16.09
N ILE A 87 8.32 -8.64 14.91
CA ILE A 87 9.56 -8.59 14.14
C ILE A 87 9.84 -7.13 13.80
N SER A 88 11.03 -6.64 14.09
CA SER A 88 11.48 -5.29 13.76
C SER A 88 12.60 -5.35 12.72
N LEU A 89 12.47 -4.62 11.62
CA LEU A 89 13.52 -4.50 10.60
C LEU A 89 13.94 -3.04 10.52
N SER A 90 15.20 -2.74 10.81
CA SER A 90 15.74 -1.39 10.58
C SER A 90 15.90 -1.10 9.09
N LYS A 91 15.89 0.18 8.71
CA LYS A 91 16.16 0.61 7.35
C LYS A 91 17.50 0.06 6.85
N GLU A 92 18.53 0.06 7.69
CA GLU A 92 19.87 -0.42 7.36
C GLU A 92 19.87 -1.93 7.09
N ALA A 93 19.15 -2.72 7.88
CA ALA A 93 19.03 -4.17 7.69
C ALA A 93 18.33 -4.52 6.37
N ILE A 94 17.31 -3.74 5.99
CA ILE A 94 16.63 -3.90 4.69
C ILE A 94 17.54 -3.45 3.55
N ALA A 95 18.22 -2.30 3.70
CA ALA A 95 19.14 -1.75 2.69
C ALA A 95 20.35 -2.65 2.42
N ALA A 96 20.79 -3.43 3.41
CA ALA A 96 21.84 -4.45 3.26
C ALA A 96 21.47 -5.58 2.29
N HIS A 97 20.18 -5.70 1.91
CA HIS A 97 19.67 -6.68 0.95
C HIS A 97 19.09 -5.98 -0.30
N PRO A 98 19.92 -5.59 -1.30
CA PRO A 98 19.47 -4.78 -2.44
C PRO A 98 18.40 -5.45 -3.33
N LYS A 99 18.37 -6.79 -3.36
CA LYS A 99 17.36 -7.57 -4.08
C LYS A 99 16.06 -7.77 -3.28
N GLY A 100 16.02 -7.28 -2.04
CA GLY A 100 14.98 -7.57 -1.07
C GLY A 100 15.28 -8.81 -0.23
N LEU A 101 14.65 -8.84 0.94
CA LEU A 101 14.56 -9.96 1.87
C LEU A 101 13.41 -10.88 1.43
N ASP A 102 13.62 -12.19 1.37
CA ASP A 102 12.56 -13.24 1.30
C ASP A 102 12.99 -14.39 2.19
N SER A 103 12.65 -14.30 3.47
CA SER A 103 13.12 -15.24 4.49
C SER A 103 12.10 -15.42 5.61
N TRP A 104 12.31 -16.48 6.39
CA TRP A 104 11.64 -16.67 7.66
C TRP A 104 12.33 -15.83 8.73
N GLN A 105 11.56 -15.02 9.43
CA GLN A 105 11.97 -14.24 10.60
C GLN A 105 11.26 -14.79 11.84
N ASN A 106 12.00 -14.99 12.93
CA ASN A 106 11.41 -15.46 14.18
C ASN A 106 10.76 -14.30 14.93
N LEU A 107 9.65 -14.59 15.62
CA LEU A 107 8.98 -13.60 16.45
C LEU A 107 9.73 -13.42 17.77
N THR A 108 9.93 -12.16 18.16
CA THR A 108 10.43 -11.76 19.47
C THR A 108 9.27 -11.41 20.39
N ARG A 109 9.50 -11.50 21.71
CA ARG A 109 8.53 -11.04 22.70
C ARG A 109 8.41 -9.52 22.60
N VAL A 110 7.20 -9.02 22.83
CA VAL A 110 6.97 -7.58 22.94
C VAL A 110 7.06 -7.21 24.41
N ASP A 111 8.12 -6.48 24.76
CA ASP A 111 8.23 -5.80 26.05
C ASP A 111 7.57 -4.42 25.93
N PRO A 112 6.54 -4.10 26.73
CA PRO A 112 5.99 -2.77 26.78
C PRO A 112 7.05 -1.68 26.97
N ASP A 113 8.08 -1.89 27.79
CA ASP A 113 9.10 -0.88 28.10
C ASP A 113 9.99 -0.53 26.88
N GLU A 114 10.05 -1.43 25.89
CA GLU A 114 10.77 -1.21 24.63
C GLU A 114 9.92 -0.52 23.56
N GLU A 115 8.61 -0.41 23.75
CA GLU A 115 7.67 0.26 22.84
C GLU A 115 7.70 1.79 23.04
N VAL A 116 8.86 2.39 22.76
CA VAL A 116 9.08 3.83 22.80
C VAL A 116 8.51 4.52 21.57
N GLN A 117 7.90 5.69 21.76
CA GLN A 117 7.47 6.58 20.69
C GLN A 117 7.61 8.06 21.09
N GLY A 118 7.67 8.92 20.08
CA GLY A 118 7.67 10.37 20.26
C GLY A 118 9.04 11.02 20.08
N GLU A 119 9.04 12.33 20.22
CA GLU A 119 10.22 13.18 20.08
C GLU A 119 10.26 14.20 21.22
N ILE A 120 11.47 14.62 21.58
CA ILE A 120 11.71 15.63 22.60
C ILE A 120 12.53 16.80 22.04
N HIS A 121 12.11 18.02 22.35
CA HIS A 121 12.75 19.26 21.95
C HIS A 121 13.68 19.74 23.07
N LEU A 122 14.98 19.74 22.79
CA LEU A 122 16.03 20.02 23.78
C LEU A 122 16.99 21.07 23.26
N GLY A 123 17.56 21.86 24.18
CA GLY A 123 18.77 22.65 23.98
C GLY A 123 19.86 22.15 24.93
N LEU A 124 21.05 21.82 24.44
CA LEU A 124 22.20 21.46 25.25
C LEU A 124 23.33 22.45 24.99
N GLU A 125 23.90 22.95 26.08
CA GLU A 125 25.00 23.91 26.08
C GLU A 125 26.08 23.48 27.07
N LEU A 126 27.35 23.63 26.66
CA LEU A 126 28.48 23.44 27.55
C LEU A 126 29.02 24.81 27.99
N GLN A 127 28.94 25.11 29.29
CA GLN A 127 29.46 26.35 29.87
C GLN A 127 30.71 26.07 30.69
N LYS A 128 31.76 26.89 30.49
CA LYS A 128 33.01 26.81 31.26
C LYS A 128 33.11 28.02 32.20
N GLU A 129 33.09 27.78 33.51
CA GLU A 129 33.26 28.82 34.52
C GLU A 129 34.51 28.54 35.37
N ALA A 130 35.52 29.41 35.29
CA ALA A 130 36.77 29.50 36.08
C ALA A 130 37.57 28.21 36.42
N GLN A 131 36.94 27.20 37.02
CA GLN A 131 37.53 25.91 37.44
C GLN A 131 36.58 24.69 37.26
N ARG A 132 35.37 24.87 36.71
CA ARG A 132 34.37 23.81 36.50
C ARG A 132 33.64 23.97 35.18
N THR A 133 33.19 22.85 34.64
CA THR A 133 32.37 22.79 33.44
C THR A 133 30.95 22.41 33.81
N CYS A 134 29.97 23.08 33.23
CA CYS A 134 28.55 22.85 33.45
C CYS A 134 27.89 22.41 32.14
N ILE A 135 27.16 21.31 32.18
CA ILE A 135 26.25 20.90 31.11
C ILE A 135 24.89 21.50 31.42
N ARG A 136 24.46 22.48 30.63
CA ARG A 136 23.13 23.09 30.72
C ARG A 136 22.20 22.44 29.70
N CYS A 137 21.10 21.86 30.17
CA CYS A 137 20.08 21.24 29.36
C CYS A 137 18.75 21.97 29.50
N HIS A 138 18.35 22.68 28.45
CA HIS A 138 17.03 23.26 28.29
C HIS A 138 16.06 22.19 27.79
N VAL A 139 15.22 21.68 28.69
CA VAL A 139 14.16 20.72 28.37
C VAL A 139 12.89 21.50 28.03
N ILE A 140 12.59 21.61 26.74
CA ILE A 140 11.54 22.52 26.25
C ILE A 140 10.18 21.81 26.28
N GLN A 141 10.02 20.76 25.48
CA GLN A 141 8.75 20.04 25.34
C GLN A 141 8.97 18.66 24.70
N ALA A 142 8.02 17.75 24.83
CA ALA A 142 7.96 16.51 24.06
C ALA A 142 6.61 16.35 23.37
N ARG A 143 6.54 15.48 22.36
CA ARG A 143 5.32 15.19 21.62
C ARG A 143 5.22 13.70 21.28
N ASP A 144 3.97 13.26 21.15
CA ASP A 144 3.61 11.91 20.73
C ASP A 144 4.23 10.81 21.61
N LEU A 145 4.33 11.07 22.93
CA LEU A 145 4.84 10.10 23.91
C LEU A 145 3.94 8.85 24.00
N ALA A 146 4.52 7.73 24.42
CA ALA A 146 3.77 6.49 24.63
C ALA A 146 2.68 6.66 25.69
N PRO A 147 1.44 6.19 25.47
CA PRO A 147 0.42 6.18 26.51
C PRO A 147 0.67 4.99 27.45
N ARG A 148 1.17 5.24 28.66
CA ARG A 148 1.36 4.17 29.67
C ARG A 148 0.18 4.04 30.62
N ASP A 149 -0.53 5.14 30.87
CA ASP A 149 -1.73 5.10 31.69
C ASP A 149 -2.90 4.40 30.98
N ILE A 150 -3.77 3.76 31.77
CA ILE A 150 -5.09 3.27 31.34
C ILE A 150 -5.95 4.40 30.75
N SER A 151 -5.70 5.65 31.15
CA SER A 151 -6.37 6.82 30.60
C SER A 151 -5.94 7.18 29.17
N GLY A 152 -4.94 6.46 28.64
CA GLY A 152 -4.35 6.69 27.33
C GLY A 152 -3.45 7.93 27.27
N THR A 153 -2.96 8.39 28.42
CA THR A 153 -1.98 9.47 28.59
C THR A 153 -0.77 8.97 29.38
N SER A 154 0.09 9.91 29.79
CA SER A 154 1.18 9.69 30.74
C SER A 154 1.31 10.89 31.66
N ASP A 155 2.06 10.74 32.75
CA ASP A 155 2.54 11.77 33.68
C ASP A 155 4.07 12.00 33.49
N PRO A 156 4.52 12.49 32.32
CA PRO A 156 5.94 12.51 31.96
C PRO A 156 6.80 13.48 32.80
N PHE A 157 8.02 13.05 33.11
CA PHE A 157 9.15 13.86 33.57
C PHE A 157 10.43 13.42 32.85
N THR A 158 11.47 14.26 32.89
CA THR A 158 12.75 13.96 32.25
C THR A 158 13.87 13.96 33.27
N ARG A 159 14.86 13.10 33.05
CA ARG A 159 16.09 12.99 33.84
C ARG A 159 17.29 13.13 32.89
N ILE A 160 18.15 14.11 33.14
CA ILE A 160 19.46 14.17 32.49
C ILE A 160 20.48 13.41 33.33
N LEU A 161 21.36 12.64 32.69
CA LEU A 161 22.43 11.87 33.29
C LEU A 161 23.73 12.10 32.53
N TYR A 162 24.81 12.32 33.27
CA TYR A 162 26.17 12.27 32.76
C TYR A 162 27.13 11.82 33.88
N ASN A 163 27.84 10.72 33.66
CA ASN A 163 28.63 10.04 34.70
C ASN A 163 27.80 9.79 35.97
N ASN A 164 28.18 10.41 37.09
CA ASN A 164 27.50 10.29 38.37
C ASN A 164 26.54 11.45 38.68
N HIS A 165 26.38 12.39 37.74
CA HIS A 165 25.52 13.57 37.91
C HIS A 165 24.16 13.34 37.26
N SER A 166 23.10 13.75 37.96
CA SER A 166 21.75 13.75 37.42
C SER A 166 20.90 14.91 37.92
N ALA A 167 19.94 15.31 37.10
CA ALA A 167 18.94 16.33 37.44
C ALA A 167 17.61 15.97 36.74
N GLU A 168 16.49 16.44 37.30
CA GLU A 168 15.16 16.07 36.83
C GLU A 168 14.27 17.31 36.67
N THR A 169 13.32 17.24 35.73
CA THR A 169 12.25 18.24 35.58
C THR A 169 11.09 17.97 36.52
N SER A 170 10.16 18.92 36.60
CA SER A 170 8.84 18.67 37.17
C SER A 170 8.04 17.62 36.37
N ILE A 171 7.06 17.00 37.05
CA ILE A 171 6.14 16.03 36.47
C ILE A 171 4.93 16.77 35.89
N ILE A 172 4.62 16.54 34.61
CA ILE A 172 3.43 17.10 33.96
C ILE A 172 2.40 15.99 33.80
N LYS A 173 1.24 16.12 34.46
CA LYS A 173 0.25 15.04 34.49
C LYS A 173 -0.65 14.98 33.25
N LYS A 174 -1.08 13.77 32.91
CA LYS A 174 -2.14 13.42 31.95
C LYS A 174 -1.94 14.03 30.57
N THR A 175 -0.74 13.90 30.03
CA THR A 175 -0.39 14.42 28.71
C THR A 175 0.62 13.54 28.00
N ARG A 176 0.51 13.45 26.68
CA ARG A 176 1.56 12.90 25.80
C ARG A 176 2.34 14.00 25.07
N PHE A 177 2.03 15.25 25.40
CA PHE A 177 2.57 16.47 24.81
C PHE A 177 3.01 17.45 25.91
N PRO A 178 3.93 17.05 26.81
CA PRO A 178 4.38 17.91 27.91
C PRO A 178 5.18 19.11 27.41
N HIS A 179 5.02 20.25 28.09
CA HIS A 179 5.83 21.46 27.88
C HIS A 179 6.40 21.91 29.23
N TRP A 180 7.65 21.54 29.49
CA TRP A 180 8.36 21.88 30.74
C TRP A 180 8.91 23.30 30.69
N GLY A 181 9.69 23.64 29.66
CA GLY A 181 10.42 24.92 29.60
C GLY A 181 11.44 25.07 30.73
N GLU A 182 11.98 23.97 31.23
CA GLU A 182 12.88 23.91 32.39
C GLU A 182 14.35 23.82 31.95
N THR A 183 15.25 24.31 32.80
CA THR A 183 16.70 24.24 32.56
C THR A 183 17.36 23.45 33.68
N LEU A 184 18.00 22.34 33.31
CA LEU A 184 18.75 21.46 34.22
C LEU A 184 20.24 21.72 34.06
N GLU A 185 20.98 21.72 35.17
CA GLU A 185 22.42 21.98 35.17
C GLU A 185 23.16 20.84 35.87
N LEU A 186 24.13 20.24 35.17
CA LEU A 186 25.05 19.25 35.73
C LEU A 186 26.45 19.85 35.82
N TRP A 187 26.96 19.98 37.05
CA TRP A 187 28.29 20.53 37.32
C TRP A 187 29.31 19.41 37.39
N LEU A 188 30.27 19.41 36.48
CA LEU A 188 31.28 18.36 36.36
C LEU A 188 32.44 18.58 37.33
N ASP A 189 32.97 17.47 37.84
CA ASP A 189 34.21 17.44 38.62
C ASP A 189 35.43 17.52 37.69
N GLN A 190 36.58 17.92 38.24
CA GLN A 190 37.81 18.08 37.46
C GLN A 190 38.25 16.76 36.82
N GLY A 191 38.50 16.77 35.51
CA GLY A 191 38.95 15.61 34.75
C GLY A 191 37.84 14.74 34.16
N GLU A 192 36.57 14.95 34.53
CA GLU A 192 35.44 14.21 33.95
C GLU A 192 35.24 14.49 32.45
N GLU A 193 35.72 15.63 31.95
CA GLU A 193 35.74 15.98 30.52
C GLU A 193 36.58 14.99 29.68
N GLU A 194 37.58 14.33 30.27
CA GLU A 194 38.51 13.43 29.59
C GLU A 194 38.03 11.97 29.55
N VAL A 195 37.08 11.61 30.42
CA VAL A 195 36.50 10.26 30.51
C VAL A 195 35.67 9.92 29.25
N GLY A 196 35.17 10.94 28.56
CA GLY A 196 34.31 10.76 27.39
C GLY A 196 32.88 10.35 27.79
N GLY A 197 32.21 9.56 26.95
CA GLY A 197 30.85 9.10 27.19
C GLY A 197 29.76 9.90 26.46
N ALA A 198 28.52 9.75 26.92
CA ALA A 198 27.35 10.40 26.35
C ALA A 198 26.53 11.07 27.46
N VAL A 199 25.98 12.25 27.15
CA VAL A 199 24.92 12.87 27.95
C VAL A 199 23.63 12.16 27.57
N THR A 200 23.02 11.51 28.54
CA THR A 200 21.78 10.76 28.35
C THR A 200 20.63 11.55 28.94
N LEU A 201 19.58 11.77 28.16
CA LEU A 201 18.31 12.27 28.66
C LEU A 201 17.28 11.17 28.58
N GLU A 202 16.70 10.81 29.72
CA GLU A 202 15.64 9.82 29.83
C GLU A 202 14.30 10.53 30.08
N VAL A 203 13.24 10.02 29.47
CA VAL A 203 11.87 10.43 29.70
C VAL A 203 11.15 9.25 30.36
N TRP A 204 10.44 9.54 31.43
CA TRP A 204 9.79 8.55 32.27
C TRP A 204 8.36 8.96 32.55
N ASP A 205 7.47 7.98 32.66
CA ASP A 205 6.14 8.18 33.20
C ASP A 205 6.18 8.05 34.71
N TRP A 206 5.65 9.02 35.43
CA TRP A 206 5.58 8.95 36.89
C TRP A 206 4.36 8.16 37.34
N ASP A 207 4.59 7.06 38.05
CA ASP A 207 3.53 6.24 38.61
C ASP A 207 3.42 6.43 40.12
N MET A 208 2.19 6.69 40.59
CA MET A 208 1.92 6.82 42.03
C MET A 208 2.15 5.48 42.77
N VAL A 209 1.96 4.34 42.09
CA VAL A 209 2.08 2.99 42.65
C VAL A 209 2.83 2.11 41.66
N GLY A 210 4.03 1.65 42.02
CA GLY A 210 4.84 0.76 41.18
C GLY A 210 6.18 1.38 40.82
N LYS A 211 6.79 0.87 39.75
CA LYS A 211 7.95 1.49 39.11
C LYS A 211 7.44 2.42 38.03
N ASN A 212 8.14 3.52 37.82
CA ASN A 212 7.90 4.44 36.71
C ASN A 212 8.14 3.72 35.38
N ASP A 213 7.22 3.88 34.43
CA ASP A 213 7.35 3.31 33.10
C ASP A 213 8.30 4.14 32.22
N PHE A 214 9.16 3.46 31.46
CA PHE A 214 10.10 4.15 30.58
C PHE A 214 9.40 4.68 29.33
N LEU A 215 9.61 5.96 29.00
CA LEU A 215 9.04 6.61 27.82
C LEU A 215 10.06 6.83 26.69
N GLY A 216 11.35 6.68 26.96
CA GLY A 216 12.42 6.75 25.95
C GLY A 216 13.64 7.55 26.39
N LYS A 217 14.75 7.43 25.66
CA LYS A 217 15.98 8.19 25.90
C LYS A 217 16.54 8.86 24.64
N VAL A 218 17.38 9.86 24.85
CA VAL A 218 18.26 10.46 23.85
C VAL A 218 19.67 10.38 24.38
N GLU A 219 20.61 9.86 23.58
CA GLU A 219 22.03 9.79 23.93
C GLU A 219 22.83 10.69 23.00
N ILE A 220 23.51 11.69 23.56
CA ILE A 220 24.33 12.64 22.80
C ILE A 220 25.78 12.45 23.23
N PRO A 221 26.68 11.97 22.35
CA PRO A 221 28.08 11.81 22.68
C PRO A 221 28.66 13.14 23.15
N PHE A 222 29.38 13.14 24.27
CA PHE A 222 29.96 14.36 24.86
C PHE A 222 30.91 15.08 23.88
N SER A 223 31.60 14.32 23.03
CA SER A 223 32.43 14.85 21.94
C SER A 223 31.67 15.70 20.92
N SER A 224 30.36 15.50 20.78
CA SER A 224 29.50 16.32 19.92
C SER A 224 29.27 17.71 20.51
N LEU A 225 29.08 17.79 21.83
CA LEU A 225 28.91 19.05 22.56
C LEU A 225 30.21 19.88 22.56
N LEU A 226 31.37 19.24 22.59
CA LEU A 226 32.66 19.93 22.42
C LEU A 226 32.83 20.57 21.03
N ARG A 227 32.23 19.98 19.99
CA ARG A 227 32.33 20.46 18.61
C ARG A 227 31.30 21.53 18.28
N SER A 228 30.09 21.39 18.83
CA SER A 228 29.00 22.35 18.72
C SER A 228 28.56 22.75 20.12
N PRO A 229 29.06 23.87 20.67
CA PRO A 229 28.80 24.25 22.07
C PRO A 229 27.34 24.55 22.36
N LEU A 230 26.51 24.71 21.32
CA LEU A 230 25.05 24.76 21.42
C LEU A 230 24.45 23.74 20.45
N MET A 231 23.63 22.83 20.97
CA MET A 231 22.82 21.90 20.19
C MET A 231 21.35 22.10 20.54
N GLN A 232 20.53 22.51 19.58
CA GLN A 232 19.10 22.70 19.82
C GLN A 232 18.28 22.08 18.70
N GLY A 233 17.26 21.29 19.06
CA GLY A 233 16.39 20.65 18.09
C GLY A 233 15.50 19.57 18.67
N TRP A 234 14.71 18.95 17.79
CA TRP A 234 13.89 17.78 18.10
C TRP A 234 14.74 16.51 17.96
N PHE A 235 14.70 15.67 18.98
CA PHE A 235 15.39 14.40 19.05
C PHE A 235 14.36 13.28 19.19
N ARG A 236 14.45 12.24 18.36
CA ARG A 236 13.61 11.04 18.51
C ARG A 236 14.00 10.28 19.77
N LEU A 237 12.99 9.80 20.50
CA LEU A 237 13.19 8.95 21.66
C LEU A 237 13.54 7.52 21.25
N LEU A 238 14.53 6.94 21.92
CA LEU A 238 15.04 5.59 21.69
C LEU A 238 14.74 4.67 22.89
N PRO A 239 14.58 3.35 22.68
CA PRO A 239 14.47 2.38 23.78
C PRO A 239 15.79 2.27 24.56
N LEU A 240 15.74 1.65 25.76
CA LEU A 240 16.91 1.43 26.62
C LEU A 240 18.03 0.61 25.95
N GLY A 241 17.67 -0.21 24.95
CA GLY A 241 18.61 -1.04 24.19
C GLY A 241 19.04 -2.25 25.00
N ASN A 242 18.13 -3.18 25.23
CA ASN A 242 18.49 -4.56 25.60
C ASN A 242 18.48 -5.42 24.33
N ALA A 243 19.32 -6.46 24.33
CA ALA A 243 19.33 -7.43 23.24
C ALA A 243 17.93 -8.01 23.10
N GLU A 244 17.38 -7.99 21.87
CA GLU A 244 16.16 -8.73 21.54
C GLU A 244 16.34 -10.15 22.09
N ASP A 245 15.65 -10.45 23.19
CA ASP A 245 15.78 -11.74 23.86
C ASP A 245 15.07 -12.73 22.92
N ASP A 246 15.84 -13.34 22.01
CA ASP A 246 15.33 -14.34 21.07
C ASP A 246 14.61 -15.37 21.92
N ALA A 247 13.29 -15.47 21.73
CA ALA A 247 12.46 -16.41 22.47
C ALA A 247 12.82 -17.88 22.14
N GLY A 248 13.94 -18.13 21.46
CA GLY A 248 14.44 -19.44 21.04
C GLY A 248 13.51 -20.07 20.02
N GLY A 249 12.84 -19.25 19.20
CA GLY A 249 11.80 -19.70 18.25
C GLY A 249 10.48 -20.17 18.88
N LYS A 250 10.26 -19.99 20.20
CA LYS A 250 9.05 -20.47 20.89
C LYS A 250 7.75 -19.77 20.48
N LEU A 251 7.84 -18.57 19.89
CA LEU A 251 6.68 -17.81 19.42
C LEU A 251 6.31 -18.10 17.96
N GLY A 252 7.08 -18.96 17.29
CA GLY A 252 6.95 -19.18 15.85
C GLY A 252 7.67 -18.12 15.03
N GLY A 253 7.29 -18.01 13.75
CA GLY A 253 7.90 -17.05 12.84
C GLY A 253 7.01 -16.67 11.68
N LEU A 254 7.36 -15.58 11.01
CA LEU A 254 6.72 -15.09 9.80
C LEU A 254 7.67 -15.25 8.60
N ARG A 255 7.13 -15.68 7.47
CA ARG A 255 7.80 -15.51 6.18
C ARG A 255 7.46 -14.14 5.63
N LEU A 256 8.49 -13.30 5.50
CA LEU A 256 8.34 -11.93 5.03
C LEU A 256 9.10 -11.76 3.72
N LYS A 257 8.51 -11.00 2.80
CA LYS A 257 9.25 -10.41 1.68
C LYS A 257 9.31 -8.90 1.85
N VAL A 258 10.49 -8.29 1.84
CA VAL A 258 10.64 -6.84 2.05
C VAL A 258 11.69 -6.29 1.09
N ARG A 259 11.37 -5.24 0.34
CA ARG A 259 12.27 -4.58 -0.59
C ARG A 259 12.20 -3.07 -0.41
N LEU A 260 13.36 -2.45 -0.22
CA LEU A 260 13.52 -1.00 -0.20
C LEU A 260 13.95 -0.51 -1.58
N ALA A 261 13.34 0.57 -2.06
CA ALA A 261 13.78 1.30 -3.24
C ALA A 261 13.95 2.77 -2.87
N GLU A 262 15.18 3.27 -2.92
CA GLU A 262 15.48 4.70 -2.81
C GLU A 262 15.78 5.25 -4.19
N GLU A 263 14.97 6.20 -4.63
CA GLU A 263 15.03 6.74 -5.98
C GLU A 263 15.12 8.26 -5.94
N ARG A 264 15.91 8.81 -6.88
CA ARG A 264 15.97 10.25 -7.12
C ARG A 264 15.15 10.53 -8.36
N ILE A 265 14.05 11.25 -8.17
CA ILE A 265 13.16 11.63 -9.27
C ILE A 265 13.60 13.01 -9.76
N LEU A 266 13.91 13.07 -11.06
CA LEU A 266 14.25 14.28 -11.79
C LEU A 266 12.96 15.00 -12.25
N PRO A 267 12.98 16.31 -12.49
CA PRO A 267 11.84 16.99 -13.12
C PRO A 267 11.52 16.43 -14.52
N SER A 268 10.25 16.48 -14.92
CA SER A 268 9.73 15.96 -16.21
C SER A 268 10.56 16.32 -17.43
N LEU A 269 11.09 17.55 -17.49
CA LEU A 269 11.91 18.03 -18.60
C LEU A 269 13.10 17.11 -18.90
N PHE A 270 13.67 16.46 -17.88
CA PHE A 270 14.80 15.55 -18.03
C PHE A 270 14.40 14.16 -18.55
N TYR A 271 13.14 13.76 -18.35
CA TYR A 271 12.63 12.48 -18.84
C TYR A 271 12.02 12.58 -20.24
N GLN A 272 11.73 13.78 -20.75
CA GLN A 272 11.09 13.96 -22.05
C GLN A 272 11.78 13.19 -23.19
N PRO A 273 13.13 13.20 -23.34
CA PRO A 273 13.79 12.44 -24.39
C PRO A 273 13.57 10.92 -24.30
N LEU A 274 13.46 10.38 -23.07
CA LEU A 274 13.14 8.97 -22.86
C LEU A 274 11.68 8.67 -23.24
N ILE A 275 10.76 9.55 -22.88
CA ILE A 275 9.34 9.41 -23.23
C ILE A 275 9.16 9.44 -24.74
N ASP A 276 9.81 10.37 -25.43
CA ASP A 276 9.75 10.48 -26.90
C ASP A 276 10.24 9.19 -27.58
N LEU A 277 11.36 8.62 -27.11
CA LEU A 277 11.91 7.34 -27.60
C LEU A 277 11.02 6.14 -27.31
N LEU A 278 10.29 6.15 -26.19
CA LEU A 278 9.34 5.09 -25.87
C LEU A 278 8.15 5.17 -26.80
N VAL A 279 7.63 6.37 -27.05
CA VAL A 279 6.41 6.63 -27.83
C VAL A 279 6.61 6.47 -29.34
N GLU A 280 7.80 6.78 -29.87
CA GLU A 280 8.12 6.74 -31.31
C GLU A 280 7.71 5.42 -32.02
N PRO A 281 8.06 4.21 -31.53
CA PRO A 281 7.70 2.94 -32.18
C PRO A 281 6.18 2.70 -32.26
N VAL A 282 5.41 3.33 -31.38
CA VAL A 282 3.96 3.17 -31.30
C VAL A 282 3.25 4.09 -32.31
N ILE A 283 3.79 5.29 -32.54
CA ILE A 283 3.24 6.25 -33.50
C ILE A 283 3.70 5.92 -34.94
N SER A 284 4.95 5.55 -35.10
CA SER A 284 5.58 5.24 -36.39
C SER A 284 6.37 3.93 -36.27
N PRO A 285 5.73 2.77 -36.43
CA PRO A 285 6.42 1.48 -36.33
C PRO A 285 7.51 1.36 -37.40
N VAL A 286 8.78 1.36 -36.96
CA VAL A 286 9.98 1.10 -37.77
C VAL A 286 10.35 -0.39 -37.70
N GLU A 287 11.25 -0.86 -38.57
CA GLU A 287 11.84 -2.21 -38.49
C GLU A 287 12.54 -2.46 -37.13
N ASP A 288 12.38 -3.67 -36.59
CA ASP A 288 12.98 -4.10 -35.32
C ASP A 288 14.52 -4.12 -35.39
N PRO A 289 15.24 -3.82 -34.28
CA PRO A 289 14.74 -3.69 -32.92
C PRO A 289 14.31 -2.25 -32.53
N SER A 290 13.11 -2.12 -31.93
CA SER A 290 12.61 -0.86 -31.35
C SER A 290 13.06 -0.63 -29.91
N THR A 291 12.88 0.59 -29.37
CA THR A 291 13.12 0.90 -27.95
C THR A 291 12.36 -0.04 -27.01
N LEU A 292 11.12 -0.40 -27.35
CA LEU A 292 10.28 -1.29 -26.54
C LEU A 292 10.77 -2.74 -26.60
N THR A 293 11.29 -3.21 -27.74
CA THR A 293 11.85 -4.56 -27.85
C THR A 293 13.14 -4.68 -27.05
N LEU A 294 14.02 -3.68 -27.14
CA LEU A 294 15.25 -3.58 -26.34
C LEU A 294 14.93 -3.54 -24.84
N LEU A 295 13.91 -2.78 -24.44
CA LEU A 295 13.45 -2.73 -23.04
C LEU A 295 12.98 -4.11 -22.55
N GLU A 296 12.21 -4.83 -23.36
CA GLU A 296 11.74 -6.18 -23.02
C GLU A 296 12.89 -7.18 -22.84
N GLU A 297 13.91 -7.13 -23.71
CA GLU A 297 15.10 -8.00 -23.64
C GLU A 297 15.93 -7.79 -22.36
N VAL A 298 16.01 -6.54 -21.89
CA VAL A 298 16.77 -6.22 -20.68
C VAL A 298 15.98 -6.33 -19.38
N THR A 299 14.65 -6.33 -19.48
CA THR A 299 13.75 -6.45 -18.33
C THR A 299 13.85 -7.85 -17.72
N MET A 300 14.16 -7.91 -16.43
CA MET A 300 14.22 -9.17 -15.68
C MET A 300 12.82 -9.75 -15.46
N VAL A 301 12.72 -11.07 -15.29
CA VAL A 301 11.44 -11.76 -15.06
C VAL A 301 10.71 -11.22 -13.83
N GLU A 302 11.47 -10.87 -12.79
CA GLU A 302 10.97 -10.33 -11.52
C GLU A 302 10.43 -8.89 -11.66
N SER A 303 11.01 -8.07 -12.53
CA SER A 303 10.60 -6.66 -12.73
C SER A 303 9.58 -6.48 -13.86
N ARG A 304 9.29 -7.52 -14.65
CA ARG A 304 8.44 -7.43 -15.84
C ARG A 304 7.03 -6.93 -15.57
N GLN A 305 6.43 -7.32 -14.45
CA GLN A 305 5.10 -6.84 -14.08
C GLN A 305 5.11 -5.35 -13.73
N ASP A 306 6.12 -4.89 -12.98
CA ASP A 306 6.27 -3.49 -12.61
C ASP A 306 6.51 -2.63 -13.86
N VAL A 307 7.40 -3.09 -14.76
CA VAL A 307 7.64 -2.43 -16.06
C VAL A 307 6.38 -2.35 -16.90
N ALA A 308 5.62 -3.44 -16.98
CA ALA A 308 4.35 -3.47 -17.71
C ALA A 308 3.34 -2.46 -17.13
N MET A 309 3.19 -2.40 -15.81
CA MET A 309 2.32 -1.44 -15.13
C MET A 309 2.75 0.00 -15.42
N THR A 310 4.05 0.29 -15.28
CA THR A 310 4.63 1.62 -15.52
C THR A 310 4.45 2.05 -16.97
N LEU A 311 4.71 1.18 -17.95
CA LEU A 311 4.47 1.50 -19.36
C LEU A 311 2.98 1.77 -19.62
N VAL A 312 2.09 0.88 -19.15
CA VAL A 312 0.64 1.08 -19.28
C VAL A 312 0.23 2.44 -18.74
N LYS A 313 0.72 2.82 -17.55
CA LYS A 313 0.49 4.14 -16.97
C LYS A 313 1.02 5.25 -17.88
N ILE A 314 2.28 5.23 -18.30
CA ILE A 314 2.87 6.25 -19.19
C ILE A 314 2.00 6.43 -20.45
N TYR A 315 1.65 5.35 -21.14
CA TYR A 315 0.85 5.42 -22.36
C TYR A 315 -0.60 5.83 -22.13
N LEU A 316 -1.19 5.45 -21.00
CA LEU A 316 -2.47 5.99 -20.55
C LEU A 316 -2.40 7.52 -20.36
N GLY A 317 -1.34 8.02 -19.73
CA GLY A 317 -1.09 9.45 -19.52
C GLY A 317 -0.88 10.23 -20.82
N GLN A 318 -0.27 9.61 -21.83
CA GLN A 318 -0.07 10.19 -23.17
C GLN A 318 -1.28 10.04 -24.10
N GLY A 319 -2.32 9.29 -23.70
CA GLY A 319 -3.48 9.00 -24.57
C GLY A 319 -3.17 8.01 -25.70
N LEU A 320 -2.11 7.21 -25.55
CA LEU A 320 -1.57 6.30 -26.57
C LEU A 320 -1.64 4.82 -26.16
N VAL A 321 -2.39 4.48 -25.10
CA VAL A 321 -2.48 3.11 -24.58
C VAL A 321 -3.00 2.09 -25.61
N VAL A 322 -3.96 2.49 -26.45
CA VAL A 322 -4.57 1.61 -27.44
C VAL A 322 -3.53 1.23 -28.52
N PRO A 323 -2.90 2.21 -29.21
CA PRO A 323 -1.76 1.93 -30.10
C PRO A 323 -0.63 1.11 -29.45
N PHE A 324 -0.29 1.41 -28.20
CA PHE A 324 0.77 0.71 -27.49
C PHE A 324 0.47 -0.78 -27.26
N LEU A 325 -0.73 -1.10 -26.77
CA LEU A 325 -1.15 -2.49 -26.55
C LEU A 325 -1.29 -3.22 -27.88
N ASP A 326 -1.79 -2.56 -28.93
CA ASP A 326 -1.88 -3.11 -30.27
C ASP A 326 -0.49 -3.47 -30.84
N TYR A 327 0.51 -2.60 -30.65
CA TYR A 327 1.91 -2.86 -31.02
C TYR A 327 2.45 -4.11 -30.32
N LEU A 328 2.34 -4.20 -28.98
CA LEU A 328 2.83 -5.34 -28.21
C LEU A 328 2.10 -6.65 -28.58
N ASN A 329 0.77 -6.59 -28.68
CA ASN A 329 -0.05 -7.75 -29.00
C ASN A 329 0.23 -8.27 -30.41
N THR A 330 0.41 -7.37 -31.38
CA THR A 330 0.77 -7.75 -32.76
C THR A 330 2.09 -8.50 -32.79
N ARG A 331 3.10 -8.02 -32.07
CA ARG A 331 4.41 -8.67 -32.02
C ARG A 331 4.33 -10.06 -31.38
N GLU A 332 3.61 -10.20 -30.26
CA GLU A 332 3.39 -11.49 -29.61
C GLU A 332 2.65 -12.49 -30.53
N VAL A 333 1.58 -12.03 -31.19
CA VAL A 333 0.78 -12.84 -32.12
C VAL A 333 1.64 -13.31 -33.29
N ASN A 334 2.41 -12.41 -33.92
CA ASN A 334 3.28 -12.73 -35.05
C ASN A 334 4.41 -13.70 -34.67
N HIS A 335 4.93 -13.62 -33.44
CA HIS A 335 5.96 -14.52 -32.93
C HIS A 335 5.41 -15.88 -32.48
N THR A 336 4.09 -16.02 -32.36
CA THR A 336 3.45 -17.26 -31.92
C THR A 336 3.18 -18.17 -33.10
N SER A 337 3.81 -19.35 -33.12
CA SER A 337 3.58 -20.36 -34.16
C SER A 337 2.46 -21.35 -33.82
N ASP A 338 2.37 -21.77 -32.55
CA ASP A 338 1.31 -22.66 -32.06
C ASP A 338 0.22 -21.83 -31.34
N PRO A 339 -1.03 -21.81 -31.85
CA PRO A 339 -2.16 -21.11 -31.23
C PRO A 339 -2.37 -21.46 -29.75
N ASN A 340 -2.04 -22.70 -29.34
CA ASN A 340 -2.19 -23.14 -27.96
C ASN A 340 -1.19 -22.47 -27.00
N THR A 341 -0.16 -21.81 -27.50
CA THR A 341 0.84 -21.12 -26.68
C THR A 341 0.59 -19.61 -26.58
N LEU A 342 -0.35 -19.08 -27.38
CA LEU A 342 -0.64 -17.66 -27.49
C LEU A 342 -0.94 -17.03 -26.12
N PHE A 343 -0.18 -15.99 -25.79
CA PHE A 343 -0.20 -15.30 -24.50
C PHE A 343 -0.04 -16.18 -23.26
N ARG A 344 0.36 -17.46 -23.34
CA ARG A 344 0.60 -18.30 -22.15
C ARG A 344 1.95 -18.02 -21.47
N SER A 345 2.85 -17.34 -22.17
CA SER A 345 4.18 -16.98 -21.68
C SER A 345 4.18 -15.77 -20.73
N ASN A 346 5.26 -15.60 -19.96
CA ASN A 346 5.48 -14.41 -19.13
C ASN A 346 6.14 -13.30 -19.96
N SER A 347 5.42 -12.78 -20.96
CA SER A 347 5.83 -11.73 -21.88
C SER A 347 5.44 -10.32 -21.42
N LEU A 348 6.03 -9.29 -22.03
CA LEU A 348 5.63 -7.91 -21.76
C LEU A 348 4.18 -7.65 -22.22
N ALA A 349 3.77 -8.22 -23.35
CA ALA A 349 2.41 -8.06 -23.88
C ALA A 349 1.34 -8.65 -22.94
N SER A 350 1.53 -9.90 -22.47
CA SER A 350 0.57 -10.54 -21.57
C SER A 350 0.47 -9.81 -20.23
N LYS A 351 1.59 -9.30 -19.72
CA LYS A 351 1.63 -8.50 -18.49
C LYS A 351 1.04 -7.10 -18.67
N ALA A 352 1.31 -6.42 -19.78
CA ALA A 352 0.74 -5.09 -20.06
C ALA A 352 -0.79 -5.17 -20.16
N MET A 353 -1.33 -6.16 -20.86
CA MET A 353 -2.78 -6.41 -20.93
C MET A 353 -3.38 -6.68 -19.54
N GLU A 354 -2.72 -7.49 -18.69
CA GLU A 354 -3.17 -7.75 -17.31
C GLU A 354 -3.22 -6.46 -16.47
N GLN A 355 -2.17 -5.63 -16.53
CA GLN A 355 -2.12 -4.37 -15.78
C GLN A 355 -3.10 -3.33 -16.31
N PHE A 356 -3.29 -3.25 -17.64
CA PHE A 356 -4.28 -2.39 -18.27
C PHE A 356 -5.71 -2.72 -17.81
N MET A 357 -6.09 -4.00 -17.81
CA MET A 357 -7.41 -4.41 -17.31
C MET A 357 -7.62 -4.07 -15.84
N LYS A 358 -6.56 -4.17 -15.01
CA LYS A 358 -6.64 -3.75 -13.60
C LYS A 358 -6.74 -2.23 -13.46
N ALA A 359 -6.02 -1.46 -14.27
CA ALA A 359 -6.06 0.00 -14.21
C ALA A 359 -7.42 0.58 -14.65
N VAL A 360 -8.00 0.03 -15.73
CA VAL A 360 -9.20 0.59 -16.36
C VAL A 360 -10.49 -0.17 -16.00
N GLY A 361 -10.39 -1.48 -15.82
CA GLY A 361 -11.55 -2.36 -15.67
C GLY A 361 -12.05 -2.56 -14.24
N MET A 362 -11.35 -2.08 -13.21
CA MET A 362 -11.67 -2.44 -11.81
C MET A 362 -13.06 -1.98 -11.35
N LEU A 363 -13.52 -0.80 -11.76
CA LEU A 363 -14.88 -0.34 -11.46
C LEU A 363 -15.93 -1.23 -12.14
N TYR A 364 -15.70 -1.57 -13.41
CA TYR A 364 -16.53 -2.52 -14.15
C TYR A 364 -16.59 -3.90 -13.46
N LEU A 365 -15.45 -4.41 -12.96
CA LEU A 365 -15.40 -5.65 -12.20
C LEU A 365 -16.26 -5.61 -10.92
N HIS A 366 -16.26 -4.47 -10.22
CA HIS A 366 -17.05 -4.28 -9.00
C HIS A 366 -18.54 -4.27 -9.31
N GLU A 367 -18.97 -3.51 -10.32
CA GLU A 367 -20.35 -3.49 -10.80
C GLU A 367 -20.86 -4.90 -11.11
N VAL A 368 -20.06 -5.72 -11.80
CA VAL A 368 -20.46 -7.06 -12.26
C VAL A 368 -20.45 -8.11 -11.14
N LEU A 369 -19.37 -8.19 -10.34
CA LEU A 369 -19.17 -9.32 -9.43
C LEU A 369 -19.57 -9.05 -7.98
N LYS A 370 -19.45 -7.80 -7.50
CA LYS A 370 -19.60 -7.48 -6.07
C LYS A 370 -20.95 -7.89 -5.48
N PRO A 371 -22.10 -7.72 -6.15
CA PRO A 371 -23.39 -8.16 -5.61
C PRO A 371 -23.43 -9.67 -5.35
N ILE A 372 -22.90 -10.47 -6.27
CA ILE A 372 -22.93 -11.93 -6.19
C ILE A 372 -21.94 -12.43 -5.13
N ILE A 373 -20.73 -11.86 -5.09
CA ILE A 373 -19.76 -12.16 -4.05
C ILE A 373 -20.31 -11.81 -2.65
N ASN A 374 -20.99 -10.68 -2.50
CA ASN A 374 -21.61 -10.32 -1.23
C ASN A 374 -22.65 -11.35 -0.78
N ARG A 375 -23.52 -11.80 -1.70
CA ARG A 375 -24.49 -12.87 -1.44
C ARG A 375 -23.82 -14.15 -0.94
N ILE A 376 -22.72 -14.59 -1.56
CA ILE A 376 -21.99 -15.80 -1.14
C ILE A 376 -21.45 -15.66 0.29
N PHE A 377 -20.91 -14.49 0.64
CA PHE A 377 -20.40 -14.20 1.98
C PHE A 377 -21.49 -14.07 3.05
N GLU A 378 -22.69 -13.65 2.67
CA GLU A 378 -23.85 -13.54 3.55
C GLU A 378 -24.50 -14.90 3.82
N GLU A 379 -24.67 -15.73 2.78
CA GLU A 379 -25.35 -17.03 2.91
C GLU A 379 -24.48 -18.09 3.60
N LYS A 380 -23.14 -18.02 3.48
CA LYS A 380 -22.16 -18.91 4.13
C LYS A 380 -22.49 -20.42 4.05
N LYS A 381 -23.04 -20.86 2.92
CA LYS A 381 -23.44 -22.27 2.74
C LYS A 381 -22.24 -23.19 2.57
N TYR A 382 -22.37 -24.43 3.05
CA TYR A 382 -21.36 -25.47 2.86
C TYR A 382 -21.54 -26.11 1.48
N ILE A 383 -20.48 -26.14 0.69
CA ILE A 383 -20.45 -26.69 -0.67
C ILE A 383 -19.19 -27.53 -0.82
N GLU A 384 -19.34 -28.81 -1.13
CA GLU A 384 -18.25 -29.71 -1.46
C GLU A 384 -18.70 -30.74 -2.52
N LEU A 385 -17.87 -30.94 -3.53
CA LEU A 385 -18.12 -31.89 -4.62
C LEU A 385 -17.19 -33.12 -4.55
N ASP A 386 -16.04 -32.99 -3.90
CA ASP A 386 -15.05 -34.04 -3.75
C ASP A 386 -15.46 -35.01 -2.61
N PRO A 387 -15.83 -36.27 -2.92
CA PRO A 387 -16.25 -37.26 -1.92
C PRO A 387 -15.25 -37.41 -0.75
N CYS A 388 -13.95 -37.31 -1.04
CA CYS A 388 -12.90 -37.48 -0.03
C CYS A 388 -12.79 -36.31 0.96
N LYS A 389 -13.46 -35.18 0.68
CA LYS A 389 -13.39 -33.95 1.49
C LYS A 389 -14.71 -33.63 2.21
N ILE A 390 -15.74 -34.46 2.04
CA ILE A 390 -17.04 -34.27 2.70
C ILE A 390 -16.91 -34.62 4.19
N ASP A 391 -17.09 -33.63 5.06
CA ASP A 391 -17.05 -33.81 6.53
C ASP A 391 -18.46 -34.10 7.08
N MET A 392 -18.77 -35.40 7.24
CA MET A 392 -20.05 -35.88 7.76
C MET A 392 -20.32 -35.48 9.23
N ASN A 393 -19.29 -35.15 10.01
CA ASN A 393 -19.46 -34.78 11.41
C ASN A 393 -19.98 -33.34 11.57
N ARG A 394 -19.80 -32.47 10.56
CA ARG A 394 -20.34 -31.11 10.54
C ARG A 394 -21.84 -31.07 10.23
N CYS A 395 -22.35 -31.98 9.40
CA CYS A 395 -23.78 -32.08 9.09
C CYS A 395 -24.62 -32.55 10.29
N ARG A 396 -24.03 -33.26 11.26
CA ARG A 396 -24.75 -33.75 12.46
C ARG A 396 -25.11 -32.66 13.46
N ARG A 397 -24.44 -31.50 13.46
CA ARG A 397 -24.66 -30.44 14.46
C ARG A 397 -25.86 -29.51 14.17
N ILE A 398 -26.49 -29.62 13.00
CA ILE A 398 -27.49 -28.63 12.53
C ILE A 398 -28.91 -29.23 12.41
N SER A 399 -29.10 -30.55 12.42
CA SER A 399 -30.43 -31.14 12.16
C SER A 399 -30.90 -32.12 13.25
N PHE A 400 -32.07 -31.82 13.84
CA PHE A 400 -32.90 -32.76 14.61
C PHE A 400 -33.67 -33.75 13.69
N LYS A 401 -33.56 -33.61 12.37
CA LYS A 401 -34.16 -34.48 11.34
C LYS A 401 -33.05 -35.18 10.54
N GLY A 402 -32.76 -36.43 10.86
CA GLY A 402 -31.95 -37.37 10.05
C GLY A 402 -30.52 -36.93 9.71
N SER A 403 -29.57 -37.85 9.74
CA SER A 403 -28.25 -37.60 9.13
C SER A 403 -28.39 -37.52 7.61
N ALA A 404 -28.16 -36.36 7.01
CA ALA A 404 -28.12 -36.21 5.55
C ALA A 404 -27.07 -37.17 4.95
N SER A 405 -27.40 -37.83 3.84
CA SER A 405 -26.46 -38.73 3.15
C SER A 405 -25.41 -37.94 2.35
N GLU A 406 -24.26 -38.55 2.08
CA GLU A 406 -23.21 -37.93 1.25
C GLU A 406 -23.75 -37.51 -0.14
N VAL A 407 -24.68 -38.30 -0.68
CA VAL A 407 -25.33 -38.05 -1.97
C VAL A 407 -26.19 -36.79 -1.91
N GLU A 408 -27.00 -36.62 -0.86
CA GLU A 408 -27.86 -35.43 -0.67
C GLU A 408 -27.03 -34.15 -0.53
N VAL A 409 -25.92 -34.21 0.22
CA VAL A 409 -25.01 -33.05 0.38
C VAL A 409 -24.41 -32.67 -0.97
N ARG A 410 -24.01 -33.65 -1.79
CA ARG A 410 -23.45 -33.41 -3.12
C ARG A 410 -24.50 -32.84 -4.07
N GLU A 411 -25.72 -33.39 -4.11
CA GLU A 411 -26.80 -32.87 -4.95
C GLU A 411 -27.17 -31.43 -4.59
N SER A 412 -27.28 -31.13 -3.29
CA SER A 412 -27.50 -29.76 -2.81
C SER A 412 -26.35 -28.82 -3.21
N SER A 413 -25.10 -29.29 -3.06
CA SER A 413 -23.90 -28.53 -3.45
C SER A 413 -23.86 -28.22 -4.94
N VAL A 414 -24.22 -29.18 -5.79
CA VAL A 414 -24.33 -28.99 -7.24
C VAL A 414 -25.40 -27.94 -7.57
N GLY A 415 -26.59 -28.04 -6.95
CA GLY A 415 -27.66 -27.06 -7.17
C GLY A 415 -27.27 -25.63 -6.79
N LEU A 416 -26.58 -25.46 -5.66
CA LEU A 416 -26.07 -24.15 -5.22
C LEU A 416 -24.99 -23.59 -6.16
N LEU A 417 -24.02 -24.42 -6.56
CA LEU A 417 -22.97 -24.02 -7.50
C LEU A 417 -23.54 -23.64 -8.86
N GLN A 418 -24.52 -24.40 -9.37
CA GLN A 418 -25.20 -24.07 -10.62
C GLN A 418 -25.94 -22.74 -10.51
N ALA A 419 -26.64 -22.47 -9.40
CA ALA A 419 -27.34 -21.20 -9.19
C ALA A 419 -26.38 -20.00 -9.16
N TYR A 420 -25.28 -20.11 -8.40
CA TYR A 420 -24.26 -19.05 -8.35
C TYR A 420 -23.55 -18.86 -9.69
N LEU A 421 -23.18 -19.93 -10.38
CA LEU A 421 -22.54 -19.86 -11.70
C LEU A 421 -23.47 -19.21 -12.73
N SER A 422 -24.76 -19.58 -12.77
CA SER A 422 -25.74 -18.92 -13.65
C SER A 422 -25.83 -17.42 -13.36
N SER A 423 -25.91 -17.01 -12.09
CA SER A 423 -25.96 -15.58 -11.73
C SER A 423 -24.71 -14.83 -12.21
N ILE A 424 -23.53 -15.45 -12.09
CA ILE A 424 -22.26 -14.87 -12.57
C ILE A 424 -22.28 -14.73 -14.10
N MET A 425 -22.69 -15.77 -14.81
CA MET A 425 -22.73 -15.75 -16.27
C MET A 425 -23.74 -14.74 -16.81
N GLU A 426 -24.92 -14.62 -16.20
CA GLU A 426 -25.94 -13.63 -16.54
C GLU A 426 -25.44 -12.20 -16.30
N ALA A 427 -24.79 -11.96 -15.15
CA ALA A 427 -24.20 -10.66 -14.84
C ALA A 427 -23.10 -10.28 -15.84
N ILE A 428 -22.21 -11.21 -16.20
CA ILE A 428 -21.16 -10.96 -17.21
C ILE A 428 -21.79 -10.71 -18.58
N ALA A 429 -22.67 -11.59 -19.06
CA ALA A 429 -23.29 -11.47 -20.39
C ALA A 429 -24.10 -10.17 -20.55
N GLY A 430 -24.76 -9.72 -19.48
CA GLY A 430 -25.53 -8.47 -19.45
C GLY A 430 -24.70 -7.20 -19.28
N SER A 431 -23.38 -7.29 -19.14
CA SER A 431 -22.51 -6.17 -18.73
C SER A 431 -21.79 -5.44 -19.86
N VAL A 432 -22.08 -5.75 -21.13
CA VAL A 432 -21.36 -5.20 -22.30
C VAL A 432 -21.36 -3.66 -22.31
N ALA A 433 -22.49 -3.03 -21.97
CA ALA A 433 -22.65 -1.58 -21.98
C ALA A 433 -21.84 -0.87 -20.88
N GLN A 434 -21.55 -1.57 -19.78
CA GLN A 434 -20.78 -1.07 -18.65
C GLN A 434 -19.27 -1.25 -18.84
N CYS A 435 -18.85 -2.03 -19.83
CA CYS A 435 -17.44 -2.24 -20.14
C CYS A 435 -16.82 -0.94 -20.69
N PRO A 436 -15.67 -0.48 -20.14
CA PRO A 436 -14.99 0.72 -20.60
C PRO A 436 -14.74 0.72 -22.12
N PRO A 437 -15.13 1.79 -22.86
CA PRO A 437 -14.98 1.83 -24.32
C PRO A 437 -13.55 1.56 -24.81
N VAL A 438 -12.55 2.14 -24.13
CA VAL A 438 -11.14 1.92 -24.44
C VAL A 438 -10.74 0.44 -24.34
N MET A 439 -11.30 -0.30 -23.38
CA MET A 439 -11.03 -1.73 -23.20
C MET A 439 -11.66 -2.54 -24.33
N ARG A 440 -12.89 -2.20 -24.75
CA ARG A 440 -13.57 -2.81 -25.90
C ARG A 440 -12.77 -2.66 -27.20
N VAL A 441 -12.20 -1.48 -27.43
CA VAL A 441 -11.39 -1.17 -28.63
C VAL A 441 -10.08 -1.99 -28.65
N VAL A 442 -9.38 -2.09 -27.51
CA VAL A 442 -8.18 -2.94 -27.40
C VAL A 442 -8.50 -4.40 -27.73
N PHE A 443 -9.63 -4.92 -27.24
CA PHE A 443 -10.03 -6.30 -27.53
C PHE A 443 -10.49 -6.50 -28.98
N LYS A 444 -11.13 -5.49 -29.59
CA LYS A 444 -11.44 -5.49 -31.03
C LYS A 444 -10.17 -5.58 -31.88
N GLN A 445 -9.13 -4.82 -31.52
CA GLN A 445 -7.84 -4.89 -32.20
C GLN A 445 -7.18 -6.25 -32.02
N LEU A 446 -7.11 -6.76 -30.78
CA LEU A 446 -6.54 -8.08 -30.50
C LEU A 446 -7.26 -9.19 -31.29
N HIS A 447 -8.60 -9.14 -31.35
CA HIS A 447 -9.40 -10.07 -32.15
C HIS A 447 -8.94 -10.08 -33.60
N LYS A 448 -8.85 -8.88 -34.21
CA LYS A 448 -8.45 -8.69 -35.60
C LYS A 448 -7.04 -9.24 -35.87
N ARG A 449 -6.05 -8.94 -35.02
CA ARG A 449 -4.67 -9.43 -35.20
C ARG A 449 -4.57 -10.95 -35.16
N VAL A 450 -5.33 -11.59 -34.26
CA VAL A 450 -5.33 -13.05 -34.14
C VAL A 450 -6.02 -13.71 -35.34
N GLU A 451 -7.10 -13.12 -35.84
CA GLU A 451 -7.80 -13.58 -37.05
C GLU A 451 -6.93 -13.45 -38.31
N GLU A 452 -6.14 -12.38 -38.42
CA GLU A 452 -5.19 -12.17 -39.52
C GLU A 452 -4.04 -13.20 -39.51
N GLN A 453 -3.52 -13.56 -38.32
CA GLN A 453 -2.40 -14.51 -38.18
C GLN A 453 -2.84 -15.97 -38.31
N PHE A 454 -4.06 -16.31 -37.87
CA PHE A 454 -4.59 -17.68 -37.88
C PHE A 454 -5.93 -17.75 -38.64
N PRO A 455 -5.92 -17.57 -39.98
CA PRO A 455 -7.14 -17.49 -40.79
C PRO A 455 -7.81 -18.85 -41.03
N ASP A 456 -7.15 -19.96 -40.70
CA ASP A 456 -7.65 -21.31 -40.94
C ASP A 456 -8.92 -21.60 -40.14
N SER A 457 -9.91 -22.25 -40.76
CA SER A 457 -11.19 -22.62 -40.12
C SER A 457 -11.03 -23.53 -38.90
N HIS A 458 -9.95 -24.31 -38.82
CA HIS A 458 -9.61 -25.14 -37.67
C HIS A 458 -9.21 -24.30 -36.44
N HIS A 459 -8.89 -23.01 -36.63
CA HIS A 459 -8.47 -22.07 -35.60
C HIS A 459 -9.52 -20.98 -35.33
N GLU A 460 -10.77 -21.16 -35.77
CA GLU A 460 -11.85 -20.17 -35.59
C GLU A 460 -12.06 -19.78 -34.11
N ASP A 461 -11.86 -20.72 -33.19
CA ASP A 461 -12.00 -20.47 -31.76
C ASP A 461 -10.81 -19.73 -31.12
N VAL A 462 -9.67 -19.62 -31.80
CA VAL A 462 -8.43 -19.02 -31.25
C VAL A 462 -8.62 -17.52 -30.96
N LYS A 463 -9.34 -16.80 -31.83
CA LYS A 463 -9.65 -15.38 -31.63
C LYS A 463 -10.51 -15.14 -30.39
N TYR A 464 -11.46 -16.05 -30.11
CA TYR A 464 -12.26 -16.03 -28.89
C TYR A 464 -11.43 -16.40 -27.66
N LEU A 465 -10.57 -17.42 -27.76
CA LEU A 465 -9.69 -17.86 -26.68
C LEU A 465 -8.69 -16.78 -26.26
N ALA A 466 -8.18 -15.97 -27.21
CA ALA A 466 -7.26 -14.87 -26.91
C ALA A 466 -7.92 -13.84 -25.98
N ILE A 467 -9.14 -13.39 -26.30
CA ILE A 467 -9.88 -12.41 -25.50
C ILE A 467 -10.38 -13.03 -24.19
N SER A 468 -10.94 -14.23 -24.28
CA SER A 468 -11.46 -14.96 -23.13
C SER A 468 -10.36 -15.28 -22.12
N GLY A 469 -9.14 -15.58 -22.59
CA GLY A 469 -7.96 -15.78 -21.75
C GLY A 469 -7.63 -14.58 -20.87
N PHE A 470 -7.88 -13.36 -21.35
CA PHE A 470 -7.71 -12.15 -20.55
C PHE A 470 -8.92 -11.91 -19.62
N PHE A 471 -10.15 -11.89 -20.14
CA PHE A 471 -11.33 -11.62 -19.30
C PHE A 471 -11.60 -12.70 -18.25
N PHE A 472 -11.70 -13.97 -18.66
CA PHE A 472 -12.12 -15.02 -17.76
C PHE A 472 -10.96 -15.54 -16.92
N LEU A 473 -9.81 -15.82 -17.54
CA LEU A 473 -8.71 -16.46 -16.81
C LEU A 473 -7.85 -15.47 -16.00
N ARG A 474 -7.74 -14.20 -16.43
CA ARG A 474 -6.86 -13.20 -15.81
C ARG A 474 -7.58 -12.08 -15.09
N PHE A 475 -8.90 -11.94 -15.26
CA PHE A 475 -9.67 -10.88 -14.66
C PHE A 475 -10.79 -11.40 -13.75
N PHE A 476 -11.85 -12.02 -14.30
CA PHE A 476 -13.00 -12.49 -13.52
C PHE A 476 -12.69 -13.68 -12.60
N ALA A 477 -12.08 -14.76 -13.09
CA ALA A 477 -11.84 -15.93 -12.23
C ALA A 477 -10.86 -15.65 -11.08
N PRO A 478 -9.73 -14.94 -11.28
CA PRO A 478 -8.89 -14.50 -10.16
C PRO A 478 -9.62 -13.61 -9.16
N ALA A 479 -10.52 -12.73 -9.63
CA ALA A 479 -11.35 -11.89 -8.77
C ALA A 479 -12.34 -12.68 -7.91
N ILE A 480 -12.93 -13.74 -8.46
CA ILE A 480 -13.78 -14.66 -7.70
C ILE A 480 -12.96 -15.48 -6.71
N LEU A 481 -11.81 -16.01 -7.15
CA LEU A 481 -10.94 -16.84 -6.31
C LEU A 481 -10.41 -16.07 -5.09
N THR A 482 -10.02 -14.80 -5.30
CA THR A 482 -9.43 -13.93 -4.28
C THR A 482 -10.11 -12.55 -4.23
N PRO A 483 -11.36 -12.44 -3.76
CA PRO A 483 -12.14 -11.19 -3.83
C PRO A 483 -11.49 -10.01 -3.12
N LYS A 484 -10.73 -10.27 -2.05
CA LYS A 484 -10.01 -9.21 -1.32
C LYS A 484 -8.94 -8.54 -2.17
N LEU A 485 -8.16 -9.30 -2.96
CA LEU A 485 -7.09 -8.74 -3.80
C LEU A 485 -7.63 -7.87 -4.94
N PHE A 486 -8.90 -8.02 -5.28
CA PHE A 486 -9.63 -7.21 -6.25
C PHE A 486 -10.56 -6.19 -5.57
N HIS A 487 -10.40 -5.94 -4.27
CA HIS A 487 -11.20 -4.99 -3.48
C HIS A 487 -12.72 -5.23 -3.51
N LEU A 488 -13.16 -6.44 -3.86
CA LEU A 488 -14.57 -6.83 -3.83
C LEU A 488 -15.06 -7.06 -2.39
N ARG A 489 -14.13 -7.36 -1.46
CA ARG A 489 -14.37 -7.59 -0.04
C ARG A 489 -13.23 -7.03 0.81
N ASP A 490 -13.56 -6.63 2.04
CA ASP A 490 -12.58 -6.06 2.99
C ASP A 490 -11.73 -7.14 3.70
N HIS A 491 -12.22 -8.39 3.74
CA HIS A 491 -11.60 -9.51 4.44
C HIS A 491 -11.42 -10.73 3.54
N HIS A 492 -10.43 -11.57 3.85
CA HIS A 492 -10.29 -12.87 3.21
C HIS A 492 -11.51 -13.76 3.53
N ALA A 493 -11.85 -14.63 2.58
CA ALA A 493 -12.88 -15.62 2.78
C ALA A 493 -12.44 -16.62 3.88
N ASP A 494 -13.37 -17.04 4.74
CA ASP A 494 -13.11 -18.16 5.65
C ASP A 494 -12.86 -19.45 4.85
N THR A 495 -12.44 -20.52 5.52
CA THR A 495 -12.11 -21.79 4.84
C THR A 495 -13.28 -22.36 4.02
N ARG A 496 -14.54 -22.12 4.43
CA ARG A 496 -15.74 -22.61 3.72
C ARG A 496 -16.05 -21.78 2.48
N ILE A 497 -16.04 -20.46 2.63
CA ILE A 497 -16.28 -19.54 1.53
C ILE A 497 -15.15 -19.67 0.50
N SER A 498 -13.90 -19.78 0.95
CA SER A 498 -12.73 -19.99 0.07
C SER A 498 -12.90 -21.22 -0.81
N ARG A 499 -13.44 -22.33 -0.25
CA ARG A 499 -13.72 -23.54 -1.03
C ARG A 499 -14.79 -23.29 -2.09
N THR A 500 -15.89 -22.62 -1.73
CA THR A 500 -16.96 -22.26 -2.67
C THR A 500 -16.43 -21.39 -3.83
N LEU A 501 -15.66 -20.35 -3.50
CA LEU A 501 -15.06 -19.44 -4.48
C LEU A 501 -14.07 -20.16 -5.40
N LEU A 502 -13.27 -21.08 -4.87
CA LEU A 502 -12.36 -21.92 -5.66
C LEU A 502 -13.11 -22.77 -6.69
N LEU A 503 -14.23 -23.41 -6.28
CA LEU A 503 -15.05 -24.23 -7.17
C LEU A 503 -15.68 -23.39 -8.28
N LEU A 504 -16.20 -22.20 -7.95
CA LEU A 504 -16.76 -21.25 -8.91
C LEU A 504 -15.70 -20.72 -9.87
N ALA A 505 -14.53 -20.33 -9.37
CA ALA A 505 -13.42 -19.84 -10.19
C ALA A 505 -12.96 -20.91 -11.19
N LYS A 506 -12.86 -22.18 -10.76
CA LYS A 506 -12.55 -23.31 -11.65
C LYS A 506 -13.61 -23.53 -12.72
N ALA A 507 -14.89 -23.52 -12.33
CA ALA A 507 -15.98 -23.66 -13.30
C ALA A 507 -15.95 -22.52 -14.33
N LEU A 508 -15.73 -21.28 -13.89
CA LEU A 508 -15.61 -20.12 -14.75
C LEU A 508 -14.38 -20.17 -15.66
N GLN A 509 -13.24 -20.68 -15.19
CA GLN A 509 -12.06 -20.93 -16.01
C GLN A 509 -12.35 -21.95 -17.12
N SER A 510 -13.08 -23.03 -16.82
CA SER A 510 -13.49 -24.02 -17.83
C SER A 510 -14.43 -23.42 -18.88
N VAL A 511 -15.34 -22.52 -18.48
CA VAL A 511 -16.17 -21.74 -19.40
C VAL A 511 -15.30 -20.84 -20.30
N GLY A 512 -14.34 -20.12 -19.71
CA GLY A 512 -13.43 -19.24 -20.45
C GLY A 512 -12.54 -19.97 -21.46
N ASN A 513 -12.18 -21.22 -21.18
CA ASN A 513 -11.46 -22.11 -22.10
C ASN A 513 -12.38 -22.77 -23.15
N LEU A 514 -13.60 -22.27 -23.31
CA LEU A 514 -14.62 -22.78 -24.24
C LEU A 514 -14.90 -24.29 -24.09
N GLY A 515 -14.70 -24.84 -22.89
CA GLY A 515 -14.96 -26.26 -22.61
C GLY A 515 -13.93 -27.26 -23.15
N LEU A 516 -12.80 -26.83 -23.71
CA LEU A 516 -11.79 -27.68 -24.37
C LEU A 516 -11.18 -28.77 -23.48
N GLN A 517 -11.27 -28.66 -22.14
CA GLN A 517 -10.69 -29.61 -21.18
C GLN A 517 -11.74 -30.38 -20.36
N LEU A 518 -13.01 -30.31 -20.72
CA LEU A 518 -14.08 -30.98 -19.97
C LEU A 518 -13.93 -32.50 -20.03
N GLY A 519 -13.86 -33.15 -18.87
CA GLY A 519 -13.76 -34.60 -18.75
C GLY A 519 -12.36 -35.21 -18.94
N HIS A 520 -11.37 -34.41 -19.33
CA HIS A 520 -9.98 -34.86 -19.51
C HIS A 520 -9.10 -34.29 -18.38
N GLY A 521 -8.89 -35.06 -17.31
CA GLY A 521 -8.00 -34.62 -16.21
C GLY A 521 -8.22 -35.34 -14.88
N LYS A 522 -7.48 -34.89 -13.85
CA LYS A 522 -7.49 -35.44 -12.48
C LYS A 522 -8.74 -35.05 -11.66
N GLU A 523 -9.66 -34.26 -12.21
CA GLU A 523 -10.75 -33.59 -11.47
C GLU A 523 -12.16 -34.11 -11.86
N GLN A 524 -12.35 -35.43 -11.87
CA GLN A 524 -13.62 -36.07 -12.24
C GLN A 524 -14.82 -35.63 -11.38
N TRP A 525 -14.57 -35.15 -10.16
CA TRP A 525 -15.58 -34.61 -9.26
C TRP A 525 -16.28 -33.33 -9.77
N MET A 526 -15.75 -32.67 -10.81
CA MET A 526 -16.41 -31.53 -11.50
C MET A 526 -17.45 -31.95 -12.55
N ALA A 527 -17.55 -33.24 -12.88
CA ALA A 527 -18.45 -33.74 -13.93
C ALA A 527 -19.91 -33.26 -13.82
N PRO A 528 -20.52 -33.14 -12.62
CA PRO A 528 -21.89 -32.64 -12.48
C PRO A 528 -22.11 -31.20 -12.99
N LEU A 529 -21.04 -30.40 -13.14
CA LEU A 529 -21.09 -29.03 -13.65
C LEU A 529 -20.87 -28.94 -15.15
N HIS A 530 -20.46 -30.02 -15.84
CA HIS A 530 -20.20 -29.98 -17.28
C HIS A 530 -21.40 -29.50 -18.12
N PRO A 531 -22.66 -29.89 -17.84
CA PRO A 531 -23.81 -29.44 -18.64
C PRO A 531 -24.02 -27.92 -18.61
N ILE A 532 -23.87 -27.29 -17.45
CA ILE A 532 -24.00 -25.82 -17.32
C ILE A 532 -22.80 -25.10 -17.94
N ILE A 533 -21.59 -25.67 -17.85
CA ILE A 533 -20.40 -25.09 -18.49
C ILE A 533 -20.60 -25.06 -20.00
N LEU A 534 -20.98 -26.17 -20.62
CA LEU A 534 -21.22 -26.26 -22.07
C LEU A 534 -22.30 -25.27 -22.55
N ARG A 535 -23.40 -25.14 -21.81
CA ARG A 535 -24.45 -24.16 -22.10
C ARG A 535 -23.93 -22.71 -22.04
N SER A 536 -23.00 -22.45 -21.12
CA SER A 536 -22.44 -21.11 -20.92
C SER A 536 -21.44 -20.72 -22.01
N VAL A 537 -20.80 -21.67 -22.69
CA VAL A 537 -19.83 -21.39 -23.78
C VAL A 537 -20.47 -20.58 -24.92
N ALA A 538 -21.69 -20.92 -25.32
CA ALA A 538 -22.41 -20.17 -26.36
C ALA A 538 -22.69 -18.72 -25.94
N SER A 539 -23.09 -18.53 -24.68
CA SER A 539 -23.31 -17.19 -24.11
C SER A 539 -22.02 -16.37 -24.04
N VAL A 540 -20.86 -17.01 -23.84
CA VAL A 540 -19.57 -16.31 -23.85
C VAL A 540 -19.20 -15.85 -25.25
N LYS A 541 -19.38 -16.68 -26.29
CA LYS A 541 -19.10 -16.25 -27.67
C LYS A 541 -19.95 -15.03 -28.06
N ASP A 542 -21.26 -15.09 -27.80
CA ASP A 542 -22.18 -13.96 -28.04
C ASP A 542 -21.80 -12.70 -27.23
N PHE A 543 -21.39 -12.87 -25.97
CA PHE A 543 -20.86 -11.76 -25.17
C PHE A 543 -19.60 -11.15 -25.79
N LEU A 544 -18.65 -11.98 -26.25
CA LEU A 544 -17.40 -11.52 -26.85
C LEU A 544 -17.62 -10.80 -28.19
N ASP A 545 -18.55 -11.30 -29.02
CA ASP A 545 -18.93 -10.64 -30.28
C ASP A 545 -19.52 -9.25 -30.01
N LYS A 546 -20.46 -9.15 -29.07
CA LYS A 546 -21.04 -7.86 -28.65
C LYS A 546 -20.00 -6.94 -28.01
N LEU A 547 -19.01 -7.50 -27.33
CA LEU A 547 -17.96 -6.72 -26.69
C LEU A 547 -17.11 -5.97 -27.72
N ILE A 548 -16.74 -6.62 -28.83
CA ILE A 548 -15.89 -6.04 -29.88
C ILE A 548 -16.67 -5.21 -30.91
N ASP A 549 -18.00 -5.26 -30.89
CA ASP A 549 -18.88 -4.43 -31.70
C ASP A 549 -18.91 -2.97 -31.19
N VAL A 550 -17.87 -2.21 -31.54
CA VAL A 550 -17.68 -0.81 -31.17
C VAL A 550 -17.14 0.01 -32.35
N ASP A 551 -17.66 1.21 -32.56
CA ASP A 551 -17.22 2.13 -33.62
C ASP A 551 -15.89 2.82 -33.26
N HIS A 552 -14.95 2.84 -34.21
CA HIS A 552 -13.60 3.40 -34.01
C HIS A 552 -13.61 4.91 -33.66
N ASP A 553 -14.61 5.66 -34.13
CA ASP A 553 -14.70 7.11 -33.96
C ASP A 553 -15.12 7.54 -32.54
N SER A 554 -15.67 6.62 -31.74
CA SER A 554 -16.09 6.88 -30.35
C SER A 554 -14.92 7.12 -29.38
N VAL A 555 -13.67 6.95 -29.84
CA VAL A 555 -12.43 7.04 -29.05
C VAL A 555 -11.65 8.34 -29.34
N SER A 556 -12.07 9.14 -30.33
CA SER A 556 -11.37 10.38 -30.70
C SER A 556 -11.40 11.47 -29.62
N GLU A 557 -12.20 11.28 -28.56
CA GLU A 557 -12.24 12.11 -27.37
C GLU A 557 -11.76 11.35 -26.12
N VAL A 558 -10.62 10.66 -26.17
CA VAL A 558 -9.87 10.38 -24.93
C VAL A 558 -9.22 11.71 -24.53
N PRO A 559 -9.66 12.38 -23.44
CA PRO A 559 -9.02 13.62 -23.05
C PRO A 559 -7.56 13.31 -22.74
N GLN A 560 -6.63 14.03 -23.39
CA GLN A 560 -5.22 13.97 -23.05
C GLN A 560 -5.07 14.29 -21.55
N ARG A 561 -4.47 13.37 -20.79
CA ARG A 561 -4.41 13.24 -19.30
C ARG A 561 -5.54 12.50 -18.58
N ALA A 562 -6.61 12.07 -19.23
CA ALA A 562 -7.76 11.46 -18.56
C ALA A 562 -7.84 9.94 -18.71
N VAL A 563 -7.07 9.21 -17.90
CA VAL A 563 -7.66 8.03 -17.23
C VAL A 563 -8.40 8.46 -15.96
N PHE A 564 -8.01 9.59 -15.41
CA PHE A 564 -8.80 10.33 -14.46
C PHE A 564 -9.28 11.58 -15.18
N LEU A 565 -10.53 11.60 -15.67
CA LEU A 565 -11.19 12.90 -15.84
C LEU A 565 -11.00 13.64 -14.50
N PRO A 566 -10.87 14.97 -14.46
CA PRO A 566 -10.74 15.70 -13.20
C PRO A 566 -11.90 15.42 -12.21
N SER A 567 -13.02 14.91 -12.73
CA SER A 567 -14.22 14.44 -12.04
C SER A 567 -14.29 12.92 -11.75
N VAL A 568 -13.32 12.10 -12.18
CA VAL A 568 -13.31 10.65 -11.88
C VAL A 568 -13.06 10.46 -10.40
N THR A 569 -13.96 9.69 -9.79
CA THR A 569 -13.87 9.27 -8.41
C THR A 569 -12.69 8.31 -8.22
N VAL A 570 -11.63 8.80 -7.58
CA VAL A 570 -10.45 8.04 -7.12
C VAL A 570 -10.83 7.08 -5.99
N LYS A 571 -11.70 7.53 -5.08
CA LYS A 571 -12.22 6.71 -3.98
C LYS A 571 -13.62 7.18 -3.57
N GLU A 572 -14.49 6.23 -3.24
CA GLU A 572 -15.80 6.52 -2.66
C GLU A 572 -16.19 5.52 -1.58
N GLY A 573 -17.16 5.92 -0.76
CA GLY A 573 -17.67 5.07 0.31
C GLY A 573 -18.42 5.83 1.39
N PHE A 574 -19.07 5.08 2.28
CA PHE A 574 -19.74 5.64 3.44
C PHE A 574 -18.76 5.88 4.58
N LEU A 575 -18.72 7.12 5.08
CA LEU A 575 -18.00 7.51 6.28
C LEU A 575 -18.95 8.16 7.29
N GLN A 576 -18.58 8.10 8.55
CA GLN A 576 -19.27 8.80 9.64
C GLN A 576 -18.62 10.17 9.81
N LYS A 577 -19.36 11.25 9.55
CA LYS A 577 -18.82 12.62 9.55
C LYS A 577 -19.24 13.40 10.80
N TYR A 578 -18.29 14.07 11.44
CA TYR A 578 -18.51 15.10 12.46
C TYR A 578 -17.80 16.40 12.04
N LYS A 579 -18.47 17.55 12.20
CA LYS A 579 -17.91 18.88 11.88
C LYS A 579 -17.71 19.63 13.18
N ALA A 580 -16.51 20.16 13.40
CA ALA A 580 -16.26 21.05 14.54
C ALA A 580 -16.87 22.43 14.25
N GLU A 581 -18.12 22.65 14.65
CA GLU A 581 -18.76 23.97 14.58
C GLU A 581 -19.26 24.42 15.97
N GLY A 582 -18.73 25.57 16.41
CA GLY A 582 -19.29 26.43 17.47
C GLY A 582 -19.24 25.90 18.91
N PRO A 583 -19.50 26.77 19.91
CA PRO A 583 -19.55 26.39 21.33
C PRO A 583 -20.84 25.61 21.60
N GLN A 584 -20.91 24.34 21.20
CA GLN A 584 -22.08 23.52 21.45
C GLN A 584 -21.95 22.73 22.76
N LEU A 585 -22.84 23.07 23.69
CA LEU A 585 -23.19 22.44 24.96
C LEU A 585 -23.72 20.99 24.82
N LEU A 586 -23.31 20.22 23.80
CA LEU A 586 -23.78 18.85 23.61
C LEU A 586 -22.93 17.86 24.42
N LYS A 587 -23.58 17.02 25.23
CA LYS A 587 -22.94 15.97 26.05
C LYS A 587 -22.36 14.80 25.23
N ARG A 588 -22.70 14.66 23.93
CA ARG A 588 -22.24 13.57 23.04
C ARG A 588 -21.97 14.08 21.62
N PHE A 589 -20.88 13.59 21.02
CA PHE A 589 -20.55 13.85 19.61
C PHE A 589 -21.48 13.06 18.68
N ALA A 590 -22.15 13.76 17.75
CA ALA A 590 -23.09 13.13 16.82
C ALA A 590 -22.46 13.01 15.43
N PHE A 591 -21.80 11.88 15.16
CA PHE A 591 -21.32 11.54 13.83
C PHE A 591 -22.49 11.16 12.92
N LYS A 592 -22.51 11.70 11.69
CA LYS A 592 -23.58 11.50 10.72
C LYS A 592 -23.05 10.73 9.52
N LYS A 593 -23.67 9.61 9.18
CA LYS A 593 -23.34 8.82 7.99
C LYS A 593 -23.49 9.66 6.73
N ARG A 594 -22.44 9.73 5.92
CA ARG A 594 -22.41 10.42 4.62
C ARG A 594 -21.67 9.56 3.62
N TYR A 595 -22.04 9.69 2.36
CA TYR A 595 -21.30 9.09 1.25
C TYR A 595 -20.29 10.11 0.73
N PHE A 596 -19.03 9.70 0.56
CA PHE A 596 -17.93 10.53 0.11
C PHE A 596 -17.45 10.11 -1.27
N TRP A 597 -17.01 11.09 -2.05
CA TRP A 597 -16.32 10.95 -3.32
C TRP A 597 -15.05 11.78 -3.26
N LEU A 598 -13.92 11.17 -3.56
CA LEU A 598 -12.67 11.86 -3.79
C LEU A 598 -12.37 11.81 -5.28
N SER A 599 -12.15 12.97 -5.90
CA SER A 599 -11.48 13.09 -7.20
C SER A 599 -10.11 13.74 -7.02
N SER A 600 -9.36 13.94 -8.10
CA SER A 600 -8.12 14.73 -8.08
C SER A 600 -8.35 16.21 -7.74
N GLU A 601 -9.57 16.72 -7.92
CA GLU A 601 -9.91 18.13 -7.71
C GLU A 601 -10.68 18.40 -6.42
N THR A 602 -11.54 17.46 -5.99
CA THR A 602 -12.44 17.71 -4.86
C THR A 602 -12.66 16.50 -3.96
N LEU A 603 -12.86 16.76 -2.67
CA LEU A 603 -13.47 15.86 -1.71
C LEU A 603 -14.93 16.26 -1.51
N SER A 604 -15.83 15.54 -2.15
CA SER A 604 -17.28 15.77 -2.13
C SER A 604 -18.02 14.80 -1.21
N TYR A 605 -19.14 15.21 -0.62
CA TYR A 605 -19.97 14.33 0.20
C TYR A 605 -21.46 14.69 0.19
N GLY A 606 -22.30 13.67 0.42
CA GLY A 606 -23.76 13.72 0.36
C GLY A 606 -24.43 12.73 1.32
N LYS A 607 -25.78 12.75 1.39
CA LYS A 607 -26.53 11.83 2.27
C LYS A 607 -26.55 10.40 1.72
N THR A 608 -26.71 10.26 0.41
CA THR A 608 -26.82 9.00 -0.34
C THR A 608 -25.94 9.07 -1.59
N PRO A 609 -25.65 7.93 -2.24
CA PRO A 609 -24.86 7.91 -3.49
C PRO A 609 -25.47 8.78 -4.60
N ASP A 610 -26.79 8.74 -4.77
CA ASP A 610 -27.50 9.47 -5.84
C ASP A 610 -27.81 10.94 -5.48
N TRP A 611 -27.17 11.46 -4.43
CA TRP A 611 -27.51 12.77 -3.88
C TRP A 611 -27.01 13.90 -4.80
N GLN A 612 -27.96 14.67 -5.35
CA GLN A 612 -27.68 15.72 -6.34
C GLN A 612 -26.95 16.94 -5.74
N LEU A 613 -27.32 17.38 -4.53
CA LEU A 613 -26.70 18.54 -3.89
C LEU A 613 -25.53 18.13 -2.99
N ARG A 614 -24.34 18.05 -3.56
CA ARG A 614 -23.11 17.65 -2.86
C ARG A 614 -22.43 18.85 -2.21
N SER A 615 -21.97 18.68 -0.97
CA SER A 615 -20.99 19.61 -0.40
C SER A 615 -19.62 19.21 -0.94
N SER A 616 -18.86 20.16 -1.48
CA SER A 616 -17.56 19.90 -2.09
C SER A 616 -16.47 20.74 -1.43
N ILE A 617 -15.32 20.11 -1.21
CA ILE A 617 -14.11 20.74 -0.68
C ILE A 617 -13.06 20.64 -1.79
N PRO A 618 -12.57 21.75 -2.34
CA PRO A 618 -11.45 21.71 -3.27
C PRO A 618 -10.22 21.09 -2.60
N VAL A 619 -9.55 20.17 -3.30
CA VAL A 619 -8.30 19.55 -2.84
C VAL A 619 -7.23 20.60 -2.46
N PRO A 620 -7.05 21.72 -3.20
CA PRO A 620 -6.14 22.80 -2.79
C PRO A 620 -6.49 23.49 -1.46
N CYS A 621 -7.71 23.30 -0.94
CA CYS A 621 -8.10 23.81 0.38
C CYS A 621 -7.76 22.82 1.51
N ILE A 622 -7.36 21.58 1.22
CA ILE A 622 -7.02 20.57 2.22
C ILE A 622 -5.58 20.81 2.69
N CYS A 623 -5.43 21.16 3.97
CA CYS A 623 -4.16 21.58 4.56
C CYS A 623 -3.53 20.53 5.49
N ALA A 624 -4.31 19.57 5.99
CA ALA A 624 -3.79 18.40 6.71
C ALA A 624 -4.80 17.26 6.68
N VAL A 625 -4.31 16.02 6.62
CA VAL A 625 -5.12 14.80 6.65
C VAL A 625 -4.44 13.80 7.56
N GLU A 626 -4.98 13.64 8.77
CA GLU A 626 -4.25 13.00 9.85
C GLU A 626 -5.12 12.10 10.71
N ARG A 627 -4.48 11.19 11.44
CA ARG A 627 -5.17 10.39 12.45
C ARG A 627 -5.56 11.23 13.64
N VAL A 628 -6.61 10.78 14.30
CA VAL A 628 -7.15 11.42 15.50
C VAL A 628 -6.92 10.45 16.65
N ASP A 629 -6.51 11.00 17.78
CA ASP A 629 -6.27 10.23 18.99
C ASP A 629 -7.57 9.57 19.48
N GLU A 630 -7.54 8.29 19.86
CA GLU A 630 -8.74 7.53 20.22
C GLU A 630 -9.47 8.19 21.41
N ASN A 631 -8.71 8.81 22.32
CA ASN A 631 -9.22 9.53 23.48
C ASN A 631 -10.01 10.80 23.14
N ALA A 632 -9.82 11.37 21.94
CA ALA A 632 -10.51 12.60 21.53
C ALA A 632 -12.03 12.42 21.48
N PHE A 633 -12.48 11.26 21.00
CA PHE A 633 -13.90 10.92 20.84
C PHE A 633 -14.31 9.63 21.55
N GLN A 634 -13.37 8.87 22.12
CA GLN A 634 -13.57 7.47 22.55
C GLN A 634 -14.05 6.60 21.38
N LEU A 635 -13.50 6.86 20.20
CA LEU A 635 -13.83 6.17 18.96
C LEU A 635 -12.53 5.76 18.27
N GLN A 636 -12.47 4.52 17.81
CA GLN A 636 -11.38 4.02 16.99
C GLN A 636 -11.54 4.47 15.53
N ASN A 637 -10.45 4.39 14.78
CA ASN A 637 -10.39 4.58 13.33
C ASN A 637 -10.90 5.94 12.84
N VAL A 638 -10.58 7.02 13.57
CA VAL A 638 -10.96 8.39 13.22
C VAL A 638 -9.79 9.10 12.54
N MET A 639 -10.06 9.76 11.41
CA MET A 639 -9.16 10.75 10.81
C MET A 639 -9.77 12.14 10.88
N GLN A 640 -8.94 13.14 10.68
CA GLN A 640 -9.33 14.52 10.49
C GLN A 640 -8.86 15.05 9.14
N VAL A 641 -9.68 15.88 8.53
CA VAL A 641 -9.36 16.67 7.34
C VAL A 641 -9.44 18.13 7.76
N VAL A 642 -8.29 18.80 7.80
CA VAL A 642 -8.18 20.23 8.09
C VAL A 642 -8.20 20.97 6.77
N THR A 643 -9.12 21.92 6.63
CA THR A 643 -9.26 22.73 5.44
C THR A 643 -9.14 24.20 5.75
N GLN A 644 -8.53 24.97 4.87
CA GLN A 644 -8.50 26.42 4.96
C GLN A 644 -9.52 27.03 3.99
N ASP A 645 -10.37 27.93 4.49
CA ASP A 645 -11.27 28.70 3.63
C ASP A 645 -10.55 29.90 2.98
N ASN A 646 -11.26 30.62 2.11
CA ASN A 646 -10.69 31.76 1.37
C ASN A 646 -10.27 32.93 2.28
N GLU A 647 -10.77 32.97 3.51
CA GLU A 647 -10.44 33.99 4.53
C GLU A 647 -9.24 33.57 5.38
N GLY A 648 -8.65 32.40 5.10
CA GLY A 648 -7.51 31.86 5.83
C GLY A 648 -7.88 31.12 7.12
N GLN A 649 -9.17 30.99 7.44
CA GLN A 649 -9.64 30.31 8.66
C GLN A 649 -9.58 28.79 8.49
N LEU A 650 -8.98 28.12 9.47
CA LEU A 650 -8.90 26.66 9.51
C LEU A 650 -10.20 26.05 10.04
N ARG A 651 -10.65 24.98 9.38
CA ARG A 651 -11.82 24.19 9.76
C ARG A 651 -11.45 22.72 9.77
N THR A 652 -11.82 22.02 10.84
CA THR A 652 -11.55 20.59 10.98
C THR A 652 -12.82 19.77 10.82
N MET A 653 -12.76 18.78 9.93
CA MET A 653 -13.76 17.74 9.77
C MET A 653 -13.20 16.41 10.29
N TYR A 654 -13.96 15.73 11.14
CA TYR A 654 -13.60 14.41 11.65
C TYR A 654 -14.40 13.33 10.91
N LEU A 655 -13.72 12.27 10.49
CA LEU A 655 -14.27 11.18 9.70
C LEU A 655 -13.91 9.85 10.36
N GLN A 656 -14.93 9.13 10.82
CA GLN A 656 -14.76 7.79 11.37
C GLN A 656 -14.97 6.74 10.27
N CYS A 657 -14.02 5.82 10.18
CA CYS A 657 -14.01 4.67 9.28
C CYS A 657 -14.44 3.40 10.04
N LYS A 658 -14.82 2.35 9.31
CA LYS A 658 -15.24 1.07 9.91
C LYS A 658 -14.09 0.29 10.54
N ASN A 659 -12.91 0.36 9.92
CA ASN A 659 -11.71 -0.36 10.37
C ASN A 659 -10.44 0.40 9.95
N VAL A 660 -9.29 -0.05 10.46
CA VAL A 660 -7.98 0.57 10.23
C VAL A 660 -7.55 0.57 8.76
N ASN A 661 -7.94 -0.45 7.98
CA ASN A 661 -7.59 -0.52 6.57
C ASN A 661 -8.38 0.51 5.74
N GLU A 662 -9.68 0.65 5.99
CA GLU A 662 -10.49 1.70 5.36
C GLU A 662 -9.96 3.08 5.75
N LEU A 663 -9.61 3.30 7.02
CA LEU A 663 -8.93 4.51 7.49
C LEU A 663 -7.66 4.79 6.67
N ASN A 664 -6.76 3.81 6.53
CA ASN A 664 -5.49 3.99 5.84
C ASN A 664 -5.64 4.24 4.34
N GLN A 665 -6.60 3.56 3.72
CA GLN A 665 -6.91 3.81 2.31
C GLN A 665 -7.46 5.23 2.10
N TRP A 666 -8.32 5.73 2.99
CA TRP A 666 -8.81 7.10 2.88
C TRP A 666 -7.72 8.14 3.21
N LEU A 667 -6.92 7.92 4.26
CA LEU A 667 -5.75 8.74 4.56
C LEU A 667 -4.81 8.80 3.34
N SER A 668 -4.45 7.65 2.78
CA SER A 668 -3.60 7.54 1.60
C SER A 668 -4.18 8.30 0.42
N ALA A 669 -5.44 8.02 0.04
CA ALA A 669 -6.07 8.61 -1.13
C ALA A 669 -6.14 10.14 -1.03
N ILE A 670 -6.58 10.68 0.11
CA ILE A 670 -6.70 12.15 0.28
C ILE A 670 -5.30 12.79 0.40
N ARG A 671 -4.34 12.17 1.13
CA ARG A 671 -2.95 12.67 1.21
C ARG A 671 -2.32 12.73 -0.18
N LYS A 672 -2.48 11.70 -1.02
CA LYS A 672 -1.98 11.70 -2.41
C LYS A 672 -2.61 12.79 -3.27
N ALA A 673 -3.93 12.97 -3.17
CA ALA A 673 -4.61 14.04 -3.89
C ALA A 673 -4.08 15.43 -3.46
N SER A 674 -3.77 15.61 -2.18
CA SER A 674 -3.35 16.89 -1.60
C SER A 674 -1.83 17.08 -1.46
N ILE A 675 -0.99 16.12 -1.86
CA ILE A 675 0.45 16.11 -1.54
C ILE A 675 1.21 17.30 -2.14
N TYR A 676 0.77 17.79 -3.30
CA TYR A 676 1.35 18.95 -3.98
C TYR A 676 0.77 20.28 -3.53
N ASN A 677 -0.09 20.29 -2.49
CA ASN A 677 -0.64 21.53 -1.97
C ASN A 677 0.43 22.31 -1.18
N GLU A 678 0.71 23.54 -1.59
CA GLU A 678 1.65 24.42 -0.89
C GLU A 678 1.14 24.86 0.49
N ARG A 679 -0.16 24.73 0.75
CA ARG A 679 -0.83 25.13 2.01
C ARG A 679 -0.83 24.04 3.08
N MET A 680 -0.02 22.99 2.92
CA MET A 680 0.05 21.92 3.92
C MET A 680 0.62 22.44 5.23
N LEU A 681 -0.08 22.18 6.34
CA LEU A 681 0.35 22.56 7.67
C LEU A 681 1.52 21.67 8.10
N PRO A 682 2.52 22.20 8.84
CA PRO A 682 3.63 21.39 9.36
C PRO A 682 3.27 20.61 10.63
N SER A 683 2.23 21.04 11.34
CA SER A 683 1.75 20.44 12.56
C SER A 683 0.23 20.55 12.69
N PHE A 684 -0.35 19.65 13.47
CA PHE A 684 -1.79 19.58 13.72
C PHE A 684 -2.08 19.14 15.16
N HIS A 685 -3.33 19.31 15.60
CA HIS A 685 -3.78 18.78 16.90
C HIS A 685 -4.46 17.41 16.67
N PRO A 686 -3.94 16.31 17.22
CA PRO A 686 -4.57 14.98 17.09
C PRO A 686 -5.82 14.83 17.97
N GLY A 687 -6.04 15.76 18.91
CA GLY A 687 -7.21 15.80 19.78
C GLY A 687 -8.35 16.66 19.22
N ALA A 688 -9.44 16.74 19.98
CA ALA A 688 -10.56 17.65 19.73
C ALA A 688 -10.55 18.82 20.72
N SER A 689 -11.11 19.98 20.33
CA SER A 689 -11.28 21.10 21.26
C SER A 689 -12.55 20.89 22.11
N ARG A 690 -12.38 20.64 23.41
CA ARG A 690 -13.45 20.43 24.39
C ARG A 690 -13.27 21.35 25.59
N SER A 691 -14.36 21.99 26.06
CA SER A 691 -14.32 22.86 27.25
C SER A 691 -13.24 23.96 27.19
N ALA A 692 -13.07 24.57 26.02
CA ALA A 692 -12.03 25.57 25.75
C ALA A 692 -10.58 25.09 25.94
N LYS A 693 -10.33 23.78 25.81
CA LYS A 693 -8.98 23.20 25.75
C LYS A 693 -8.90 22.12 24.68
N TRP A 694 -7.71 21.86 24.14
CA TRP A 694 -7.46 20.71 23.29
C TRP A 694 -7.32 19.44 24.13
N THR A 695 -7.95 18.32 23.73
CA THR A 695 -7.82 17.05 24.47
C THR A 695 -6.44 16.42 24.37
N CYS A 696 -5.61 16.81 23.39
CA CYS A 696 -4.27 16.28 23.19
C CYS A 696 -3.23 16.98 24.08
N CYS A 697 -3.05 18.30 23.92
CA CYS A 697 -2.02 19.08 24.58
C CYS A 697 -2.54 20.00 25.69
N LEU A 698 -3.85 19.97 25.98
CA LEU A 698 -4.52 20.82 27.00
C LEU A 698 -4.41 22.34 26.77
N GLN A 699 -3.88 22.77 25.62
CA GLN A 699 -3.80 24.17 25.20
C GLN A 699 -5.20 24.80 25.14
N ALA A 700 -5.35 25.99 25.71
CA ALA A 700 -6.62 26.69 25.77
C ALA A 700 -6.97 27.44 24.47
N ASP A 701 -5.93 27.91 23.77
CA ASP A 701 -6.11 28.61 22.50
C ASP A 701 -6.43 27.62 21.37
N ARG A 702 -7.56 27.86 20.69
CA ARG A 702 -7.99 27.09 19.52
C ARG A 702 -7.16 27.36 18.28
N ALA A 703 -6.51 28.52 18.21
CA ALA A 703 -5.62 28.91 17.12
C ALA A 703 -4.15 28.51 17.37
N ALA A 704 -3.85 27.89 18.52
CA ALA A 704 -2.50 27.43 18.82
C ALA A 704 -1.97 26.48 17.74
N PRO A 705 -0.67 26.56 17.40
CA PRO A 705 -0.06 25.62 16.47
C PRO A 705 -0.24 24.17 16.95
N GLY A 706 -0.34 23.25 16.00
CA GLY A 706 -0.55 21.83 16.30
C GLY A 706 0.56 21.23 17.14
N CYS A 707 0.21 20.35 18.09
CA CYS A 707 1.17 19.70 18.99
C CYS A 707 1.82 18.44 18.39
N SER A 708 1.28 17.89 17.30
CA SER A 708 1.84 16.73 16.59
C SER A 708 2.25 17.10 15.16
N ARG A 709 3.22 16.39 14.60
CA ARG A 709 3.76 16.66 13.25
C ARG A 709 2.89 16.01 12.19
N THR A 710 2.58 16.70 11.10
CA THR A 710 1.84 16.10 9.99
C THR A 710 2.61 14.95 9.33
N HIS A 711 1.93 13.83 9.09
CA HIS A 711 2.47 12.58 8.53
C HIS A 711 2.19 12.45 7.03
N SER A 712 2.08 13.56 6.31
CA SER A 712 1.76 13.62 4.88
C SER A 712 2.65 12.75 3.97
N ALA A 713 3.77 12.25 4.50
CA ALA A 713 4.72 11.39 3.81
C ALA A 713 4.17 9.98 3.53
N VAL A 714 3.51 9.32 4.49
CA VAL A 714 3.21 7.89 4.35
C VAL A 714 1.92 7.69 3.56
N THR A 715 2.04 7.08 2.38
CA THR A 715 0.91 6.74 1.51
C THR A 715 1.01 5.31 0.97
N LEU A 716 -0.14 4.62 0.89
CA LEU A 716 -0.28 3.25 0.35
C LEU A 716 -0.32 3.30 -1.18
N GLY A 717 0.50 2.53 -1.89
CA GLY A 717 0.41 2.34 -3.34
C GLY A 717 -0.81 1.50 -3.73
N ASP A 718 -1.76 2.12 -4.42
CA ASP A 718 -3.02 1.52 -4.86
C ASP A 718 -3.16 1.57 -6.39
N TRP A 719 -3.98 0.69 -6.98
CA TRP A 719 -4.19 0.67 -8.44
C TRP A 719 -4.86 1.94 -8.98
N SER A 720 -5.62 2.65 -8.13
CA SER A 720 -6.30 3.91 -8.46
C SER A 720 -5.45 5.14 -8.21
N ASP A 721 -4.15 4.96 -7.92
CA ASP A 721 -3.24 6.07 -7.70
C ASP A 721 -3.19 7.00 -8.91
N PRO A 722 -3.21 8.33 -8.70
CA PRO A 722 -3.00 9.27 -9.79
C PRO A 722 -1.63 9.04 -10.43
N LEU A 723 -1.58 9.22 -11.74
CA LEU A 723 -0.36 9.05 -12.50
C LEU A 723 0.69 10.10 -12.11
N ASP A 724 1.86 9.64 -11.68
CA ASP A 724 3.05 10.49 -11.48
C ASP A 724 4.03 10.24 -12.64
N PRO A 725 4.02 11.09 -13.69
CA PRO A 725 4.79 10.84 -14.91
C PRO A 725 6.30 10.78 -14.65
N ASP A 726 6.80 11.52 -13.66
CA ASP A 726 8.22 11.59 -13.34
C ASP A 726 8.66 10.33 -12.59
N ALA A 727 7.86 9.86 -11.63
CA ALA A 727 8.11 8.61 -10.93
C ALA A 727 8.06 7.41 -11.89
N GLU A 728 7.04 7.35 -12.76
CA GLU A 728 6.90 6.28 -13.74
C GLU A 728 8.05 6.29 -14.76
N ALA A 729 8.45 7.46 -15.27
CA ALA A 729 9.60 7.57 -16.18
C ALA A 729 10.92 7.14 -15.50
N GLN A 730 11.11 7.48 -14.22
CA GLN A 730 12.28 7.08 -13.45
C GLN A 730 12.40 5.56 -13.30
N ILE A 731 11.28 4.84 -13.16
CA ILE A 731 11.26 3.37 -13.09
C ILE A 731 11.77 2.77 -14.40
N ILE A 732 11.31 3.26 -15.57
CA ILE A 732 11.78 2.78 -16.87
C ILE A 732 13.26 3.09 -17.08
N TYR A 733 13.68 4.32 -16.76
CA TYR A 733 15.08 4.73 -16.85
C TYR A 733 15.99 3.82 -16.03
N LYS A 734 15.58 3.48 -14.80
CA LYS A 734 16.33 2.57 -13.92
C LYS A 734 16.49 1.17 -14.53
N GLN A 735 15.45 0.64 -15.17
CA GLN A 735 15.52 -0.68 -15.81
C GLN A 735 16.49 -0.68 -17.00
N LEU A 736 16.47 0.36 -17.83
CA LEU A 736 17.44 0.54 -18.90
C LEU A 736 18.89 0.63 -18.36
N LEU A 737 19.08 1.36 -17.24
CA LEU A 737 20.39 1.50 -16.61
C LEU A 737 20.92 0.18 -16.02
N GLN A 738 20.03 -0.66 -15.47
CA GLN A 738 20.36 -2.01 -15.01
C GLN A 738 20.70 -2.95 -16.18
N GLY A 739 20.01 -2.76 -17.31
CA GLY A 739 20.20 -3.49 -18.56
C GLY A 739 21.39 -3.07 -19.42
N ARG A 740 22.14 -2.02 -19.04
CA ARG A 740 23.11 -1.34 -19.91
C ARG A 740 24.16 -2.25 -20.56
N GLU A 741 24.65 -3.28 -19.87
CA GLU A 741 25.67 -4.18 -20.42
C GLU A 741 25.08 -5.11 -21.48
N LYS A 742 23.83 -5.56 -21.29
CA LYS A 742 23.09 -6.30 -22.32
C LYS A 742 22.81 -5.41 -23.53
N LEU A 743 22.36 -4.17 -23.30
CA LEU A 743 22.15 -3.20 -24.39
C LEU A 743 23.44 -2.98 -25.20
N ARG A 744 24.60 -2.85 -24.53
CA ARG A 744 25.90 -2.76 -25.21
C ARG A 744 26.22 -3.97 -26.08
N SER A 745 25.91 -5.19 -25.61
CA SER A 745 26.16 -6.41 -26.38
C SER A 745 25.22 -6.59 -27.58
N VAL A 746 23.97 -6.14 -27.47
CA VAL A 746 22.98 -6.19 -28.56
C VAL A 746 23.25 -5.08 -29.60
N CYS A 747 23.81 -3.94 -29.18
CA CYS A 747 23.95 -2.74 -29.99
C CYS A 747 25.31 -2.54 -30.69
N VAL A 748 26.01 -3.61 -31.11
CA VAL A 748 27.27 -3.46 -31.87
C VAL A 748 27.04 -2.87 -33.29
N CYS A 749 25.80 -2.87 -33.81
CA CYS A 749 25.46 -2.28 -35.12
C CYS A 749 24.43 -1.13 -35.10
N VAL A 750 23.74 -0.82 -33.99
CA VAL A 750 22.70 0.25 -33.92
C VAL A 750 23.27 1.57 -33.37
N CYS A 751 24.59 1.73 -33.45
CA CYS A 751 25.31 2.92 -33.03
C CYS A 751 25.00 4.09 -33.98
N VAL A 752 24.21 5.07 -33.53
CA VAL A 752 24.53 6.52 -33.54
C VAL A 752 23.39 7.31 -32.85
N CYS A 753 22.12 6.90 -32.91
CA CYS A 753 21.02 7.66 -32.31
C CYS A 753 20.75 7.38 -30.81
N PHE A 754 20.81 6.11 -30.39
CA PHE A 754 20.42 5.70 -29.02
C PHE A 754 21.39 6.22 -27.93
N TYR A 755 22.69 6.30 -28.25
CA TYR A 755 23.72 6.74 -27.30
C TYR A 755 23.96 8.26 -27.30
N ALA A 756 23.73 8.96 -28.42
CA ALA A 756 24.08 10.37 -28.55
C ALA A 756 23.12 11.33 -27.83
N ASN A 757 21.81 11.03 -27.77
CA ASN A 757 20.80 11.98 -27.25
C ASN A 757 20.23 11.65 -25.86
N ALA A 758 19.86 10.41 -25.56
CA ALA A 758 19.15 10.09 -24.31
C ALA A 758 20.08 9.75 -23.13
N VAL A 759 21.12 8.96 -23.37
CA VAL A 759 22.03 8.53 -22.31
C VAL A 759 23.08 9.60 -22.04
N LEU A 760 23.69 10.23 -23.06
CA LEU A 760 24.78 11.19 -22.85
C LEU A 760 24.37 12.41 -21.99
N HIS A 761 23.20 13.00 -22.23
CA HIS A 761 22.75 14.16 -21.46
C HIS A 761 22.40 13.84 -19.99
N LEU A 762 21.77 12.69 -19.72
CA LEU A 762 21.45 12.23 -18.36
C LEU A 762 22.69 11.68 -17.63
N PHE A 763 23.61 11.01 -18.33
CA PHE A 763 24.83 10.42 -17.77
C PHE A 763 25.91 11.49 -17.48
N ILE A 764 26.06 12.51 -18.34
CA ILE A 764 26.93 13.68 -18.09
C ILE A 764 26.45 14.44 -16.83
N PHE A 765 25.14 14.56 -16.62
CA PHE A 765 24.60 15.22 -15.43
C PHE A 765 24.78 14.38 -14.16
N HIS A 766 24.59 13.05 -14.26
CA HIS A 766 24.74 12.14 -13.12
C HIS A 766 26.21 12.03 -12.65
N LEU A 767 27.18 12.06 -13.57
CA LEU A 767 28.62 12.12 -13.28
C LEU A 767 29.03 13.49 -12.72
N SER A 768 28.48 14.59 -13.26
CA SER A 768 28.74 15.94 -12.74
C SER A 768 28.28 16.09 -11.28
N LEU A 769 27.17 15.47 -10.90
CA LEU A 769 26.65 15.48 -9.52
C LEU A 769 27.46 14.61 -8.55
N HIS A 770 28.00 13.47 -9.00
CA HIS A 770 28.92 12.68 -8.17
C HIS A 770 30.21 13.46 -7.89
N SER A 771 30.73 14.19 -8.90
CA SER A 771 31.92 15.04 -8.75
C SER A 771 31.73 16.24 -7.81
N LEU A 772 30.48 16.70 -7.61
CA LEU A 772 30.16 17.80 -6.69
C LEU A 772 29.94 17.31 -5.25
N SER A 773 29.56 16.04 -5.05
CA SER A 773 29.43 15.42 -3.73
C SER A 773 30.76 14.92 -3.15
N THR A 774 31.78 14.72 -3.99
CA THR A 774 33.13 14.32 -3.58
C THR A 774 34.14 15.37 -4.03
N ARG A 775 34.10 16.55 -3.43
CA ARG A 775 35.24 17.48 -3.42
C ARG A 775 35.94 17.44 -2.07
N SER A 776 36.66 16.34 -1.86
CA SER A 776 37.92 16.35 -1.11
C SER A 776 38.98 15.85 -2.08
N SER A 777 39.91 16.75 -2.43
CA SER A 777 41.22 16.51 -3.06
C SER A 777 41.36 15.25 -3.94
N ASP A 778 41.33 15.42 -5.26
CA ASP A 778 42.48 15.07 -6.12
C ASP A 778 42.21 15.50 -7.57
N ARG A 779 43.17 16.22 -8.17
CA ARG A 779 43.14 16.65 -9.57
C ARG A 779 43.66 15.50 -10.44
N CYS A 780 42.80 14.93 -11.28
CA CYS A 780 43.23 14.17 -12.46
C CYS A 780 42.60 14.79 -13.72
N SER A 781 43.47 15.33 -14.57
CA SER A 781 43.18 15.84 -15.91
C SER A 781 42.90 14.70 -16.88
N PHE A 782 41.77 14.76 -17.59
CA PHE A 782 41.50 13.90 -18.76
C PHE A 782 41.50 14.75 -20.03
N ASP A 783 42.42 14.41 -20.94
CA ASP A 783 42.52 14.97 -22.29
C ASP A 783 41.34 14.52 -23.16
N VAL A 784 40.72 15.48 -23.85
CA VAL A 784 39.66 15.24 -24.83
C VAL A 784 40.30 15.04 -26.20
N GLY A 785 40.50 13.78 -26.57
CA GLY A 785 40.85 13.39 -27.94
C GLY A 785 39.60 13.38 -28.82
N THR A 786 39.52 14.32 -29.76
CA THR A 786 38.55 14.37 -30.85
C THR A 786 38.73 13.20 -31.81
N CYS A 787 37.65 12.47 -32.10
CA CYS A 787 37.50 11.74 -33.37
C CYS A 787 36.10 11.99 -33.93
N THR A 788 36.11 12.44 -35.19
CA THR A 788 35.02 12.77 -36.11
C THR A 788 34.07 11.64 -36.40
#